data_AF-A0A7S0A3M5-F1
#
_entry.id   AF-A0A7S0A3M5-F1
#
_cell.length_a   1.000
_cell.length_b   1.000
_cell.length_c   1.000
_cell.angle_alpha   90.00
_cell.angle_beta   90.00
_cell.angle_gamma   90.00
#
_symmetry.space_group_name_H-M   'P 1'
#
loop_
_entity.id
_entity.type
_entity.pdbx_description
1 polymer ?
#
loop_
_entity_poly.entity_id
_entity_poly.type
_entity_poly.pdbx_seq_one_letter_code
_entity_poly.pdbx_strand_id
1 'polypeptide(L)'
;MMWCLVAVALASIGLSRGFYVMCPAIGRCGQHELQPWRVSPRELAKQARKLATDSVPGVPGGAYGVVAKHWRASPPRFKGRPVSLDDIASFAKAVLYSNPFGTWDNVPFVDFGGPGEGKVVGITQRGLAFLVANALLGNSIPAGDGLSAALQRCSYKTAPFRAYLYSLLSLLAVLSQELEPGEQGTTLIAITPRARDDKAWRARLHTTKLAGTNVCGMGTVRDHSGQPTRCELADFMMGGPPHQTLTDIAGDVVGGGAQLCDLASSQDESLVQFYSEVLAFAFFASGLIKRVPTPWVLLGARRYMQSIEGESTLGPPYNGMCGYIPALNWLNEDIPLNPVKVSVAGETTRLHARAFVAISSSCVACKGKCEAETARWNGCDAQRRVLDDDLGRFYQAYEPSMYNDVVQEAFRTVVRRIGTGPWGAGVWMGDSQQSFLTVWLATSLLNGIDTLDYYVYDRFCENAGNQCYVLGRAGCNTCISKSRSSLPSSHCGNQSIHDVMNHFAGFPADILYENLSRVDGPPLQVFDLLMGARNPTTTTTTTSMTHGTTAWEGFVTLAAVALALLLLLVAAAFSPVRKLALRLRPPQAELAGLSETSSTRSAKRYMPLEDPASKAVSATADSCEITGCLQCPTGRETSQL
;
A
#
# COMPACT_ATOMS: atom_id res chain seq x y z
N MET A 1 -25.35 20.01 45.12
CA MET A 1 -25.21 18.58 44.76
C MET A 1 -25.75 18.24 43.36
N MET A 2 -26.88 18.80 42.91
CA MET A 2 -27.46 18.49 41.59
C MET A 2 -26.57 18.91 40.38
N TRP A 3 -25.75 19.97 40.52
CA TRP A 3 -24.77 20.38 39.51
C TRP A 3 -23.52 19.47 39.41
N CYS A 4 -23.13 18.78 40.49
CA CYS A 4 -22.06 17.77 40.42
C CYS A 4 -22.53 16.49 39.72
N LEU A 5 -23.79 16.09 39.91
CA LEU A 5 -24.34 14.89 39.26
C LEU A 5 -24.54 15.09 37.76
N VAL A 6 -24.89 16.30 37.30
CA VAL A 6 -24.95 16.63 35.87
C VAL A 6 -23.56 16.69 35.24
N ALA A 7 -22.54 17.19 35.95
CA ALA A 7 -21.16 17.19 35.45
C ALA A 7 -20.56 15.77 35.38
N VAL A 8 -20.89 14.88 36.32
CA VAL A 8 -20.46 13.47 36.29
C VAL A 8 -21.24 12.66 35.23
N ALA A 9 -22.52 12.96 35.02
CA ALA A 9 -23.31 12.36 33.94
C ALA A 9 -22.84 12.82 32.55
N LEU A 10 -22.45 14.09 32.38
CA LEU A 10 -21.85 14.60 31.13
C LEU A 10 -20.42 14.10 30.89
N ALA A 11 -19.63 13.86 31.94
CA ALA A 11 -18.34 13.16 31.82
C ALA A 11 -18.50 11.66 31.47
N SER A 12 -19.68 11.09 31.72
CA SER A 12 -20.05 9.72 31.36
C SER A 12 -20.75 9.63 29.99
N ILE A 13 -21.11 10.77 29.38
CA ILE A 13 -21.52 10.84 27.97
C ILE A 13 -20.25 10.76 27.12
N GLY A 14 -19.79 9.51 26.96
CA GLY A 14 -19.05 9.07 25.80
C GLY A 14 -17.77 9.84 25.46
N LEU A 15 -16.85 10.02 26.42
CA LEU A 15 -15.44 10.02 26.04
C LEU A 15 -15.17 8.63 25.46
N SER A 16 -15.41 8.47 24.15
CA SER A 16 -15.13 7.25 23.42
C SER A 16 -13.71 6.86 23.78
N ARG A 17 -13.53 5.74 24.48
CA ARG A 17 -12.19 5.21 24.73
C ARG A 17 -11.47 5.20 23.39
N GLY A 18 -10.28 5.78 23.37
CA GLY A 18 -9.43 5.78 22.19
C GLY A 18 -9.34 4.38 21.61
N PHE A 19 -9.73 4.19 20.36
CA PHE A 19 -9.56 2.91 19.68
C PHE A 19 -8.12 2.83 19.17
N TYR A 20 -7.41 1.77 19.56
CA TYR A 20 -6.19 1.36 18.88
C TYR A 20 -5.99 -0.15 19.01
N VAL A 21 -5.31 -0.73 18.03
CA VAL A 21 -4.94 -2.14 18.00
C VAL A 21 -3.48 -2.22 17.60
N MET A 22 -2.69 -2.96 18.38
CA MET A 22 -1.26 -3.13 18.14
C MET A 22 -0.90 -4.61 18.20
N CYS A 23 -0.25 -5.11 17.17
CA CYS A 23 0.30 -6.45 17.14
C CYS A 23 1.75 -6.38 16.64
N PRO A 24 2.77 -6.63 17.47
CA PRO A 24 4.16 -6.68 17.04
C PRO A 24 4.49 -7.94 16.23
N ALA A 25 3.61 -8.95 16.23
CA ALA A 25 3.71 -10.14 15.39
C ALA A 25 2.36 -10.88 15.31
N ILE A 26 2.26 -11.87 14.41
CA ILE A 26 1.14 -12.84 14.37
C ILE A 26 0.93 -13.48 15.75
N GLY A 27 -0.33 -13.53 16.19
CA GLY A 27 -0.72 -14.12 17.48
C GLY A 27 -0.29 -13.32 18.71
N ARG A 28 0.34 -12.15 18.56
CA ARG A 28 0.83 -11.31 19.67
C ARG A 28 0.07 -9.99 19.83
N CYS A 29 -1.19 -9.93 19.42
CA CYS A 29 -2.00 -8.71 19.53
C CYS A 29 -2.21 -8.28 20.99
N GLY A 30 -2.19 -6.97 21.22
CA GLY A 30 -2.23 -6.37 22.56
C GLY A 30 -0.88 -6.33 23.27
N GLN A 31 0.12 -7.10 22.85
CA GLN A 31 1.46 -7.15 23.48
C GLN A 31 2.39 -6.06 22.94
N HIS A 32 2.00 -4.81 23.04
CA HIS A 32 2.77 -3.69 22.51
C HIS A 32 3.46 -2.90 23.61
N GLU A 33 4.49 -2.14 23.23
CA GLU A 33 5.17 -1.24 24.16
C GLU A 33 4.47 0.12 24.17
N LEU A 34 4.42 0.73 25.34
CA LEU A 34 4.11 2.14 25.49
C LEU A 34 5.42 2.91 25.47
N GLN A 35 5.58 3.80 24.50
CA GLN A 35 6.75 4.66 24.40
C GLN A 35 6.45 6.02 25.01
N PRO A 36 7.25 6.53 25.95
CA PRO A 36 7.02 7.85 26.51
C PRO A 36 7.37 8.92 25.48
N TRP A 37 6.61 10.02 25.48
CA TRP A 37 6.99 11.21 24.73
C TRP A 37 8.18 11.92 25.39
N ARG A 38 9.10 12.49 24.61
CA ARG A 38 10.21 13.30 25.16
C ARG A 38 9.71 14.55 25.87
N VAL A 39 8.62 15.12 25.39
CA VAL A 39 7.89 16.23 26.01
C VAL A 39 6.45 15.82 26.18
N SER A 40 5.83 16.09 27.34
CA SER A 40 4.40 15.84 27.53
C SER A 40 3.58 16.51 26.42
N PRO A 41 2.69 15.78 25.72
CA PRO A 41 1.83 16.36 24.68
C PRO A 41 0.98 17.55 25.18
N ARG A 42 0.58 17.55 26.46
CA ARG A 42 -0.16 18.67 27.08
C ARG A 42 0.71 19.92 27.24
N GLU A 43 1.97 19.76 27.58
CA GLU A 43 2.93 20.86 27.63
C GLU A 43 3.25 21.36 26.22
N LEU A 44 3.39 20.44 25.26
CA LEU A 44 3.60 20.75 23.85
C LEU A 44 2.41 21.53 23.25
N ALA A 45 1.18 21.26 23.69
CA ALA A 45 -0.02 21.97 23.24
C ALA A 45 0.05 23.49 23.48
N LYS A 46 0.80 23.94 24.50
CA LYS A 46 1.07 25.38 24.74
C LYS A 46 1.87 26.02 23.60
N GLN A 47 2.60 25.21 22.84
CA GLN A 47 3.40 25.64 21.68
C GLN A 47 2.68 25.46 20.34
N ALA A 48 1.47 24.91 20.30
CA ALA A 48 0.75 24.62 19.06
C ALA A 48 0.56 25.86 18.16
N ARG A 49 0.50 27.07 18.75
CA ARG A 49 0.45 28.34 18.01
C ARG A 49 1.66 28.56 17.09
N LYS A 50 2.79 27.87 17.30
CA LYS A 50 3.95 27.90 16.39
C LYS A 50 3.61 27.40 14.98
N LEU A 51 2.60 26.52 14.83
CA LEU A 51 2.08 26.11 13.52
C LEU A 51 1.45 27.27 12.73
N ALA A 52 1.10 28.39 13.37
CA ALA A 52 0.63 29.59 12.67
C ALA A 52 1.78 30.55 12.29
N THR A 53 3.01 30.27 12.72
CA THR A 53 4.19 31.14 12.54
C THR A 53 5.07 30.68 11.38
N ASP A 54 6.23 31.31 11.17
CA ASP A 54 7.17 30.96 10.08
C ASP A 54 8.14 29.83 10.45
N SER A 55 8.04 29.28 11.66
CA SER A 55 8.93 28.23 12.13
C SER A 55 8.20 27.26 13.04
N VAL A 56 8.50 25.97 12.89
CA VAL A 56 8.03 24.92 13.80
C VAL A 56 9.23 24.10 14.27
N PRO A 57 9.31 23.71 15.55
CA PRO A 57 10.52 23.08 16.09
C PRO A 57 10.89 21.76 15.41
N GLY A 58 9.92 20.99 14.90
CA GLY A 58 10.16 19.72 14.22
C GLY A 58 10.73 19.86 12.80
N VAL A 59 10.75 21.07 12.24
CA VAL A 59 11.18 21.33 10.87
C VAL A 59 12.24 22.45 10.89
N PRO A 60 13.52 22.12 11.10
CA PRO A 60 14.59 23.11 11.09
C PRO A 60 14.85 23.68 9.69
N GLY A 61 15.88 24.51 9.52
CA GLY A 61 16.34 24.93 8.18
C GLY A 61 15.42 25.87 7.39
N GLY A 62 14.36 26.41 8.00
CA GLY A 62 13.48 27.40 7.36
C GLY A 62 12.53 26.85 6.28
N ALA A 63 12.55 25.54 6.02
CA ALA A 63 11.68 24.90 5.03
C ALA A 63 10.19 25.16 5.31
N TYR A 64 9.82 25.15 6.60
CA TYR A 64 8.47 25.47 7.04
C TYR A 64 8.03 26.89 6.69
N GLY A 65 8.91 27.87 6.84
CA GLY A 65 8.58 29.29 6.61
C GLY A 65 8.13 29.57 5.18
N VAL A 66 8.69 28.84 4.19
CA VAL A 66 8.25 28.99 2.80
C VAL A 66 6.84 28.46 2.58
N VAL A 67 6.54 27.28 3.13
CA VAL A 67 5.19 26.68 3.02
C VAL A 67 4.19 27.52 3.81
N ALA A 68 4.54 27.98 5.02
CA ALA A 68 3.69 28.83 5.84
C ALA A 68 3.37 30.17 5.16
N LYS A 69 4.37 30.80 4.54
CA LYS A 69 4.17 32.04 3.75
C LYS A 69 3.21 31.82 2.59
N HIS A 70 3.37 30.72 1.84
CA HIS A 70 2.45 30.38 0.75
C HIS A 70 1.03 30.12 1.27
N TRP A 71 0.90 29.35 2.36
CA TRP A 71 -0.38 29.05 3.00
C TRP A 71 -1.12 30.31 3.45
N ARG A 72 -0.42 31.31 4.03
CA ARG A 72 -1.06 32.59 4.42
C ARG A 72 -1.43 33.45 3.22
N ALA A 73 -0.58 33.46 2.18
CA ALA A 73 -0.85 34.22 0.97
C ALA A 73 -2.04 33.64 0.18
N SER A 74 -2.26 32.33 0.29
CA SER A 74 -3.31 31.63 -0.44
C SER A 74 -3.85 30.44 0.35
N PRO A 75 -4.65 30.68 1.40
CA PRO A 75 -5.19 29.59 2.22
C PRO A 75 -6.03 28.67 1.33
N PRO A 76 -5.74 27.36 1.32
CA PRO A 76 -6.50 26.45 0.49
C PRO A 76 -7.90 26.28 1.07
N ARG A 77 -8.85 25.91 0.21
CA ARG A 77 -10.23 25.69 0.63
C ARG A 77 -10.52 24.20 0.82
N PHE A 78 -11.39 23.91 1.78
CA PHE A 78 -11.99 22.60 1.95
C PHE A 78 -13.48 22.77 2.24
N LYS A 79 -14.34 22.05 1.48
CA LYS A 79 -15.80 22.20 1.53
C LYS A 79 -16.23 23.67 1.35
N GLY A 80 -15.54 24.39 0.45
CA GLY A 80 -15.81 25.80 0.16
C GLY A 80 -15.35 26.80 1.22
N ARG A 81 -14.68 26.37 2.29
CA ARG A 81 -14.16 27.27 3.34
C ARG A 81 -12.63 27.34 3.30
N PRO A 82 -12.02 28.54 3.31
CA PRO A 82 -10.58 28.66 3.48
C PRO A 82 -10.16 28.04 4.83
N VAL A 83 -9.07 27.27 4.84
CA VAL A 83 -8.48 26.70 6.05
C VAL A 83 -7.16 27.39 6.32
N SER A 84 -7.09 28.19 7.38
CA SER A 84 -5.91 28.94 7.76
C SER A 84 -4.94 28.10 8.60
N LEU A 85 -3.70 28.60 8.78
CA LEU A 85 -2.77 27.98 9.72
C LEU A 85 -3.21 28.14 11.18
N ASP A 86 -4.02 29.16 11.51
CA ASP A 86 -4.60 29.33 12.85
C ASP A 86 -5.66 28.26 13.15
N ASP A 87 -6.43 27.84 12.14
CA ASP A 87 -7.36 26.70 12.26
C ASP A 87 -6.61 25.41 12.56
N ILE A 88 -5.52 25.16 11.82
CA ILE A 88 -4.63 24.01 12.03
C ILE A 88 -3.99 24.04 13.41
N ALA A 89 -3.48 25.20 13.84
CA ALA A 89 -2.86 25.37 15.16
C ALA A 89 -3.86 25.13 16.30
N SER A 90 -5.10 25.62 16.14
CA SER A 90 -6.18 25.43 17.11
C SER A 90 -6.59 23.96 17.21
N PHE A 91 -6.72 23.28 16.06
CA PHE A 91 -7.00 21.85 16.02
C PHE A 91 -5.85 21.02 16.62
N ALA A 92 -4.59 21.32 16.27
CA ALA A 92 -3.41 20.67 16.82
C ALA A 92 -3.36 20.79 18.35
N LYS A 93 -3.66 21.99 18.88
CA LYS A 93 -3.79 22.20 20.33
C LYS A 93 -4.86 21.29 20.94
N ALA A 94 -6.04 21.23 20.33
CA ALA A 94 -7.15 20.42 20.82
C ALA A 94 -6.81 18.91 20.83
N VAL A 95 -6.21 18.38 19.75
CA VAL A 95 -5.84 16.95 19.70
C VAL A 95 -4.75 16.61 20.72
N LEU A 96 -3.76 17.49 20.93
CA LEU A 96 -2.71 17.29 21.92
C LEU A 96 -3.26 17.24 23.37
N TYR A 97 -4.36 17.94 23.64
CA TYR A 97 -5.07 17.83 24.92
C TYR A 97 -6.00 16.61 25.03
N SER A 98 -6.47 16.04 23.90
CA SER A 98 -7.56 15.06 23.90
C SER A 98 -7.16 13.63 24.28
N ASN A 99 -5.86 13.32 24.41
CA ASN A 99 -5.36 11.98 24.74
C ASN A 99 -6.05 10.85 23.94
N PRO A 100 -5.94 10.84 22.60
CA PRO A 100 -6.74 9.96 21.75
C PRO A 100 -6.43 8.47 21.93
N PHE A 101 -5.34 8.12 22.62
CA PHE A 101 -4.98 6.72 22.94
C PHE A 101 -5.32 6.33 24.39
N GLY A 102 -5.74 7.26 25.25
CA GLY A 102 -5.94 6.98 26.67
C GLY A 102 -4.65 6.74 27.48
N THR A 103 -3.47 6.94 26.89
CA THR A 103 -2.15 6.64 27.47
C THR A 103 -1.38 7.87 27.98
N TRP A 104 -1.96 9.06 27.84
CA TRP A 104 -1.44 10.36 28.27
C TRP A 104 -0.06 10.69 27.69
N ASP A 105 0.99 10.63 28.53
CA ASP A 105 2.37 10.96 28.16
C ASP A 105 3.08 9.81 27.44
N ASN A 106 2.35 8.76 27.07
CA ASN A 106 2.85 7.65 26.28
C ASN A 106 2.07 7.48 24.99
N VAL A 107 2.64 6.74 24.05
CA VAL A 107 2.00 6.31 22.80
C VAL A 107 2.15 4.80 22.62
N PRO A 108 1.08 4.08 22.22
CA PRO A 108 1.20 2.67 21.86
C PRO A 108 2.05 2.54 20.59
N PHE A 109 3.02 1.62 20.60
CA PHE A 109 4.03 1.55 19.55
C PHE A 109 4.32 0.12 19.10
N VAL A 110 4.41 -0.05 17.78
CA VAL A 110 4.93 -1.22 17.09
C VAL A 110 5.85 -0.71 15.98
N ASP A 111 7.07 -1.21 15.92
CA ASP A 111 8.02 -0.86 14.86
C ASP A 111 7.83 -1.78 13.64
N PHE A 112 7.39 -1.24 12.52
CA PHE A 112 7.30 -1.97 11.26
C PHE A 112 8.68 -2.46 10.78
N GLY A 113 9.77 -1.73 11.04
CA GLY A 113 11.13 -2.12 10.69
C GLY A 113 11.81 -3.06 11.70
N GLY A 114 11.18 -3.34 12.84
CA GLY A 114 11.70 -4.24 13.87
C GLY A 114 11.62 -5.73 13.48
N PRO A 115 12.02 -6.66 14.36
CA PRO A 115 11.81 -8.09 14.13
C PRO A 115 10.31 -8.47 14.18
N GLY A 116 9.97 -9.66 13.66
CA GLY A 116 8.61 -10.21 13.65
C GLY A 116 7.86 -9.94 12.35
N GLU A 117 6.86 -10.77 12.07
CA GLU A 117 6.06 -10.73 10.84
C GLU A 117 4.57 -10.55 11.18
N GLY A 118 3.75 -10.12 10.20
CA GLY A 118 2.31 -9.97 10.43
C GLY A 118 1.96 -8.86 11.43
N LYS A 119 2.71 -7.76 11.41
CA LYS A 119 2.51 -6.63 12.32
C LYS A 119 1.24 -5.87 11.98
N VAL A 120 0.60 -5.30 13.00
CA VAL A 120 -0.62 -4.50 12.88
C VAL A 120 -0.51 -3.25 13.73
N VAL A 121 -0.87 -2.11 13.13
CA VAL A 121 -1.11 -0.83 13.80
C VAL A 121 -2.45 -0.30 13.33
N GLY A 122 -3.47 -0.42 14.17
CA GLY A 122 -4.79 0.17 13.98
C GLY A 122 -4.93 1.41 14.86
N ILE A 123 -5.19 2.58 14.29
CA ILE A 123 -5.43 3.83 15.03
C ILE A 123 -6.51 4.67 14.36
N THR A 124 -7.11 5.59 15.11
CA THR A 124 -8.11 6.52 14.56
C THR A 124 -7.45 7.70 13.84
N GLN A 125 -8.20 8.41 13.01
CA GLN A 125 -7.75 9.65 12.37
C GLN A 125 -7.33 10.72 13.38
N ARG A 126 -8.05 10.85 14.50
CA ARG A 126 -7.62 11.73 15.60
C ARG A 126 -6.30 11.27 16.21
N GLY A 127 -6.13 9.96 16.41
CA GLY A 127 -4.87 9.37 16.86
C GLY A 127 -3.72 9.72 15.91
N LEU A 128 -3.92 9.61 14.61
CA LEU A 128 -2.92 9.96 13.61
C LEU A 128 -2.60 11.47 13.60
N ALA A 129 -3.62 12.33 13.67
CA ALA A 129 -3.43 13.78 13.77
C ALA A 129 -2.62 14.18 15.00
N PHE A 130 -2.82 13.47 16.13
CA PHE A 130 -2.03 13.65 17.34
C PHE A 130 -0.55 13.30 17.14
N LEU A 131 -0.23 12.21 16.41
CA LEU A 131 1.16 11.86 16.08
C LEU A 131 1.82 12.94 15.20
N VAL A 132 1.10 13.39 14.17
CA VAL A 132 1.60 14.43 13.24
C VAL A 132 1.82 15.76 13.95
N ALA A 133 0.90 16.18 14.83
CA ALA A 133 1.06 17.40 15.61
C ALA A 133 2.26 17.33 16.56
N ASN A 134 2.50 16.18 17.21
CA ASN A 134 3.69 15.96 18.03
C ASN A 134 4.97 16.10 17.20
N ALA A 135 5.06 15.40 16.07
CA ALA A 135 6.24 15.40 15.21
C ALA A 135 6.55 16.80 14.63
N LEU A 136 5.55 17.52 14.10
CA LEU A 136 5.73 18.89 13.58
C LEU A 136 6.20 19.87 14.66
N LEU A 137 5.76 19.69 15.89
CA LEU A 137 6.20 20.51 17.04
C LEU A 137 7.52 20.02 17.66
N GLY A 138 8.20 19.07 17.04
CA GLY A 138 9.55 18.62 17.42
C GLY A 138 9.58 17.61 18.55
N ASN A 139 8.43 16.99 18.89
CA ASN A 139 8.38 15.91 19.84
C ASN A 139 8.60 14.55 19.15
N SER A 140 9.17 13.60 19.86
CA SER A 140 9.47 12.26 19.38
C SER A 140 9.48 11.27 20.55
N ILE A 141 9.73 10.01 20.24
CA ILE A 141 9.87 8.93 21.24
C ILE A 141 11.34 8.49 21.40
N PRO A 142 11.74 7.90 22.53
CA PRO A 142 13.11 7.40 22.75
C PRO A 142 13.57 6.36 21.73
N ALA A 143 12.70 5.44 21.31
CA ALA A 143 12.99 4.48 20.23
C ALA A 143 13.32 5.18 18.89
N GLY A 144 12.96 6.45 18.77
CA GLY A 144 12.94 7.22 17.53
C GLY A 144 11.77 6.81 16.63
N ASP A 145 11.42 7.67 15.70
CA ASP A 145 10.31 7.46 14.78
C ASP A 145 10.67 7.99 13.39
N GLY A 146 10.13 7.34 12.35
CA GLY A 146 10.48 7.64 10.97
C GLY A 146 9.92 8.97 10.47
N LEU A 147 8.79 9.42 11.03
CA LEU A 147 8.18 10.70 10.68
C LEU A 147 9.03 11.88 11.14
N SER A 148 9.45 11.92 12.41
CA SER A 148 10.34 12.97 12.93
C SER A 148 11.69 12.95 12.23
N ALA A 149 12.23 11.75 11.95
CA ALA A 149 13.46 11.62 11.16
C ALA A 149 13.31 12.15 9.73
N ALA A 150 12.15 11.94 9.08
CA ALA A 150 11.84 12.50 7.78
C ALA A 150 11.75 14.03 7.84
N LEU A 151 11.00 14.59 8.79
CA LEU A 151 10.88 16.05 8.96
C LEU A 151 12.26 16.72 9.09
N GLN A 152 13.14 16.15 9.93
CA GLN A 152 14.50 16.66 10.09
C GLN A 152 15.32 16.51 8.81
N ARG A 153 15.37 15.31 8.23
CA ARG A 153 16.17 15.02 7.03
C ARG A 153 15.75 15.89 5.84
N CYS A 154 14.44 16.01 5.59
CA CYS A 154 13.91 16.73 4.45
C CYS A 154 14.05 18.25 4.61
N SER A 155 14.10 18.76 5.84
CA SER A 155 14.24 20.19 6.10
C SER A 155 15.57 20.81 5.66
N TYR A 156 16.62 20.00 5.60
CA TYR A 156 17.95 20.42 5.14
C TYR A 156 18.17 20.15 3.65
N LYS A 157 17.29 19.39 3.01
CA LYS A 157 17.34 19.19 1.56
C LYS A 157 16.79 20.43 0.88
N THR A 158 17.40 20.79 -0.25
CA THR A 158 16.81 21.72 -1.22
C THR A 158 15.69 21.00 -1.99
N ALA A 159 14.69 20.53 -1.26
CA ALA A 159 13.48 19.95 -1.81
C ALA A 159 12.67 21.09 -2.47
N PRO A 160 12.53 21.11 -3.81
CA PRO A 160 11.98 22.25 -4.52
C PRO A 160 10.54 22.55 -4.13
N PHE A 161 9.72 21.52 -3.88
CA PHE A 161 8.29 21.70 -3.59
C PHE A 161 7.99 21.60 -2.09
N ARG A 162 8.85 20.89 -1.33
CA ARG A 162 8.63 20.59 0.09
C ARG A 162 7.28 19.88 0.30
N ALA A 163 6.93 18.95 -0.59
CA ALA A 163 5.62 18.32 -0.63
C ALA A 163 5.23 17.65 0.69
N TYR A 164 6.20 17.13 1.45
CA TYR A 164 5.97 16.52 2.77
C TYR A 164 5.29 17.47 3.77
N LEU A 165 5.58 18.78 3.72
CA LEU A 165 4.93 19.75 4.59
C LEU A 165 3.52 20.07 4.12
N TYR A 166 3.33 20.25 2.82
CA TYR A 166 1.99 20.39 2.25
C TYR A 166 1.13 19.18 2.57
N SER A 167 1.68 17.97 2.46
CA SER A 167 1.02 16.71 2.78
C SER A 167 0.53 16.66 4.22
N LEU A 168 1.42 16.87 5.20
CA LEU A 168 1.06 16.79 6.62
C LEU A 168 0.15 17.93 7.08
N LEU A 169 0.35 19.15 6.58
CA LEU A 169 -0.55 20.26 6.87
C LEU A 169 -1.92 20.05 6.21
N SER A 170 -2.00 19.45 5.02
CA SER A 170 -3.27 19.12 4.35
C SER A 170 -4.06 18.08 5.13
N LEU A 171 -3.40 17.07 5.70
CA LEU A 171 -4.01 16.11 6.62
C LEU A 171 -4.65 16.82 7.82
N LEU A 172 -3.89 17.67 8.52
CA LEU A 172 -4.40 18.41 9.68
C LEU A 172 -5.50 19.40 9.29
N ALA A 173 -5.37 20.06 8.14
CA ALA A 173 -6.36 21.01 7.61
C ALA A 173 -7.70 20.32 7.36
N VAL A 174 -7.71 19.21 6.62
CA VAL A 174 -8.93 18.45 6.35
C VAL A 174 -9.54 17.92 7.66
N LEU A 175 -8.74 17.28 8.51
CA LEU A 175 -9.25 16.72 9.77
C LEU A 175 -9.76 17.80 10.74
N SER A 176 -9.21 19.02 10.70
CA SER A 176 -9.73 20.14 11.50
C SER A 176 -11.16 20.55 11.12
N GLN A 177 -11.57 20.27 9.89
CA GLN A 177 -12.90 20.57 9.37
C GLN A 177 -13.85 19.37 9.43
N GLU A 178 -13.33 18.15 9.59
CA GLU A 178 -14.13 16.93 9.63
C GLU A 178 -14.42 16.40 11.03
N LEU A 179 -13.52 16.65 11.99
CA LEU A 179 -13.61 16.07 13.33
C LEU A 179 -14.08 17.10 14.35
N GLU A 180 -15.30 16.92 14.84
CA GLU A 180 -15.81 17.71 15.96
C GLU A 180 -15.03 17.43 17.26
N PRO A 181 -15.06 18.33 18.27
CA PRO A 181 -14.38 18.11 19.54
C PRO A 181 -14.75 16.75 20.17
N GLY A 182 -13.74 15.91 20.41
CA GLY A 182 -13.90 14.56 20.99
C GLY A 182 -14.08 13.43 19.97
N GLU A 183 -14.48 13.72 18.72
CA GLU A 183 -14.71 12.68 17.71
C GLU A 183 -13.43 12.04 17.21
N GLN A 184 -13.38 10.71 17.12
CA GLN A 184 -12.16 10.00 16.71
C GLN A 184 -11.94 9.91 15.19
N GLY A 185 -12.99 10.11 14.39
CA GLY A 185 -12.97 9.85 12.95
C GLY A 185 -13.08 8.35 12.62
N THR A 186 -12.66 7.98 11.42
CA THR A 186 -12.53 6.56 11.03
C THR A 186 -11.21 5.98 11.51
N THR A 187 -11.13 4.65 11.49
CA THR A 187 -9.92 3.89 11.79
C THR A 187 -9.10 3.67 10.52
N LEU A 188 -7.79 3.66 10.70
CA LEU A 188 -6.77 3.31 9.72
C LEU A 188 -6.01 2.10 10.26
N ILE A 189 -5.76 1.10 9.41
CA ILE A 189 -5.07 -0.13 9.83
C ILE A 189 -3.88 -0.37 8.90
N ALA A 190 -2.68 -0.13 9.42
CA ALA A 190 -1.43 -0.41 8.76
C ALA A 190 -0.93 -1.82 9.13
N ILE A 191 -0.55 -2.61 8.13
CA ILE A 191 -0.20 -4.02 8.31
C ILE A 191 0.98 -4.43 7.43
N THR A 192 1.74 -5.41 7.92
CA THR A 192 2.76 -6.14 7.14
C THR A 192 2.34 -7.60 7.03
N PRO A 193 2.66 -8.31 5.94
CA PRO A 193 2.34 -9.73 5.83
C PRO A 193 3.35 -10.59 6.60
N ARG A 194 3.06 -11.89 6.68
CA ARG A 194 4.03 -12.96 6.99
C ARG A 194 5.04 -13.14 5.86
N ALA A 195 6.09 -13.91 6.10
CA ALA A 195 7.02 -14.35 5.06
C ALA A 195 6.29 -15.00 3.88
N ARG A 196 6.86 -14.83 2.70
CA ARG A 196 6.30 -15.32 1.45
C ARG A 196 6.08 -16.83 1.49
N ASP A 197 4.92 -17.27 0.99
CA ASP A 197 4.54 -18.68 0.91
C ASP A 197 4.33 -19.08 -0.56
N ASP A 198 5.43 -19.46 -1.22
CA ASP A 198 5.38 -19.78 -2.64
C ASP A 198 4.64 -21.09 -2.94
N LYS A 199 4.48 -21.96 -1.94
CA LYS A 199 3.73 -23.21 -2.09
C LYS A 199 2.23 -22.93 -2.17
N ALA A 200 1.74 -21.96 -1.40
CA ALA A 200 0.33 -21.62 -1.34
C ALA A 200 -0.24 -21.15 -2.70
N TRP A 201 0.43 -20.24 -3.39
CA TRP A 201 -0.06 -19.76 -4.69
C TRP A 201 0.12 -20.80 -5.80
N ARG A 202 1.22 -21.56 -5.78
CA ARG A 202 1.46 -22.64 -6.76
C ARG A 202 0.38 -23.71 -6.69
N ALA A 203 -0.05 -24.08 -5.48
CA ALA A 203 -1.12 -25.05 -5.29
C ALA A 203 -2.46 -24.60 -5.91
N ARG A 204 -2.66 -23.30 -6.14
CA ARG A 204 -3.89 -22.75 -6.74
C ARG A 204 -3.87 -22.71 -8.27
N LEU A 205 -2.69 -22.82 -8.90
CA LEU A 205 -2.58 -22.73 -10.37
C LEU A 205 -3.50 -23.71 -11.10
N HIS A 206 -3.58 -24.95 -10.62
CA HIS A 206 -4.37 -26.02 -11.24
C HIS A 206 -5.87 -25.97 -10.90
N THR A 207 -6.24 -25.28 -9.82
CA THR A 207 -7.63 -25.25 -9.33
C THR A 207 -8.37 -23.97 -9.71
N THR A 208 -7.63 -22.95 -10.17
CA THR A 208 -8.14 -21.61 -10.38
C THR A 208 -8.17 -21.28 -11.86
N LYS A 209 -9.26 -20.63 -12.28
CA LYS A 209 -9.37 -20.06 -13.63
C LYS A 209 -8.94 -18.61 -13.64
N LEU A 210 -8.48 -18.13 -14.78
CA LEU A 210 -8.15 -16.72 -14.96
C LEU A 210 -9.39 -15.85 -14.78
N ALA A 211 -9.27 -14.84 -13.92
CA ALA A 211 -10.34 -13.92 -13.58
C ALA A 211 -10.55 -12.87 -14.68
N GLY A 212 -11.75 -12.26 -14.71
CA GLY A 212 -11.99 -11.09 -15.55
C GLY A 212 -11.20 -9.86 -15.07
N THR A 213 -10.75 -9.04 -16.01
CA THR A 213 -9.97 -7.83 -15.77
C THR A 213 -10.59 -6.66 -16.53
N ASN A 214 -10.61 -5.48 -15.92
CA ASN A 214 -10.92 -4.23 -16.61
C ASN A 214 -9.62 -3.56 -17.07
N VAL A 215 -9.57 -3.12 -18.32
CA VAL A 215 -8.44 -2.36 -18.86
C VAL A 215 -8.89 -0.92 -19.11
N CYS A 216 -8.22 0.01 -18.47
CA CYS A 216 -8.56 1.42 -18.40
C CYS A 216 -7.43 2.24 -19.02
N GLY A 217 -7.62 2.77 -20.22
CA GLY A 217 -6.65 3.72 -20.79
C GLY A 217 -6.83 5.13 -20.26
N MET A 218 -5.71 5.73 -19.90
CA MET A 218 -5.59 7.08 -19.36
C MET A 218 -5.04 8.01 -20.43
N GLY A 219 -5.47 9.29 -20.39
CA GLY A 219 -5.07 10.28 -21.38
C GLY A 219 -5.66 10.00 -22.76
N THR A 220 -4.80 9.78 -23.74
CA THR A 220 -5.16 9.60 -25.15
C THR A 220 -5.08 8.15 -25.65
N VAL A 221 -4.90 7.21 -24.73
CA VAL A 221 -4.85 5.77 -25.01
C VAL A 221 -6.14 5.32 -25.71
N ARG A 222 -5.96 4.52 -26.76
CA ARG A 222 -7.02 3.97 -27.59
C ARG A 222 -6.77 2.47 -27.77
N ASP A 223 -7.84 1.71 -27.90
CA ASP A 223 -7.77 0.28 -28.20
C ASP A 223 -7.32 0.03 -29.66
N HIS A 224 -7.24 -1.24 -30.03
CA HIS A 224 -6.91 -1.66 -31.39
C HIS A 224 -7.92 -1.19 -32.45
N SER A 225 -9.14 -0.82 -32.05
CA SER A 225 -10.18 -0.24 -32.92
C SER A 225 -10.14 1.30 -32.99
N GLY A 226 -9.22 1.93 -32.24
CA GLY A 226 -9.08 3.38 -32.17
C GLY A 226 -10.07 4.07 -31.21
N GLN A 227 -10.88 3.31 -30.47
CA GLN A 227 -11.80 3.85 -29.48
C GLN A 227 -11.07 4.15 -28.17
N PRO A 228 -11.44 5.23 -27.43
CA PRO A 228 -10.91 5.46 -26.11
C PRO A 228 -11.20 4.25 -25.21
N THR A 229 -10.17 3.67 -24.60
CA THR A 229 -10.30 2.59 -23.61
C THR A 229 -10.78 3.15 -22.27
N ARG A 230 -11.85 3.93 -22.23
CA ARG A 230 -12.37 4.49 -20.98
C ARG A 230 -13.26 3.45 -20.31
N CYS A 231 -12.83 2.95 -19.16
CA CYS A 231 -13.60 2.00 -18.37
C CYS A 231 -14.58 2.69 -17.37
N GLU A 232 -14.89 3.98 -17.56
CA GLU A 232 -15.68 4.83 -16.64
C GLU A 232 -15.17 4.93 -15.19
N LEU A 233 -14.05 4.28 -14.85
CA LEU A 233 -13.44 4.35 -13.53
C LEU A 233 -12.56 5.59 -13.41
N ALA A 234 -12.58 6.18 -12.21
CA ALA A 234 -11.58 7.17 -11.83
C ALA A 234 -10.18 6.55 -11.83
N ASP A 235 -9.15 7.37 -12.06
CA ASP A 235 -7.74 6.99 -11.92
C ASP A 235 -7.50 6.30 -10.57
N PHE A 236 -6.84 5.13 -10.56
CA PHE A 236 -6.52 4.44 -9.32
C PHE A 236 -5.61 5.28 -8.42
N MET A 237 -4.71 6.09 -9.01
CA MET A 237 -3.84 7.01 -8.25
C MET A 237 -4.62 8.14 -7.58
N MET A 238 -5.80 8.47 -8.11
CA MET A 238 -6.74 9.42 -7.51
C MET A 238 -7.68 8.76 -6.48
N GLY A 239 -7.47 7.46 -6.24
CA GLY A 239 -8.12 6.64 -5.23
C GLY A 239 -9.22 5.72 -5.78
N GLY A 240 -9.48 5.72 -7.08
CA GLY A 240 -10.36 4.73 -7.71
C GLY A 240 -11.81 4.74 -7.26
N PRO A 241 -12.61 3.73 -7.64
CA PRO A 241 -13.92 3.45 -7.05
C PRO A 241 -13.80 2.88 -5.62
N PRO A 242 -14.90 2.80 -4.85
CA PRO A 242 -14.92 2.09 -3.57
C PRO A 242 -14.44 0.64 -3.69
N HIS A 243 -13.82 0.15 -2.62
CA HIS A 243 -13.16 -1.14 -2.47
C HIS A 243 -11.96 -1.40 -3.38
N GLN A 244 -11.55 -0.41 -4.18
CA GLN A 244 -10.32 -0.49 -4.96
C GLN A 244 -9.12 -0.11 -4.09
N THR A 245 -8.08 -0.94 -4.19
CA THR A 245 -6.76 -0.61 -3.67
C THR A 245 -6.00 0.25 -4.67
N LEU A 246 -5.23 1.18 -4.14
CA LEU A 246 -4.15 1.81 -4.89
C LEU A 246 -2.91 0.95 -4.71
N THR A 247 -2.38 0.44 -5.82
CA THR A 247 -1.08 -0.25 -5.84
C THR A 247 0.04 0.77 -5.99
N ASP A 248 0.88 0.88 -4.97
CA ASP A 248 2.08 1.68 -4.95
C ASP A 248 3.27 0.84 -5.45
N ILE A 249 3.89 1.28 -6.55
CA ILE A 249 4.99 0.61 -7.26
C ILE A 249 6.31 0.87 -6.51
N ALA A 250 6.33 0.43 -5.25
CA ALA A 250 7.28 0.85 -4.24
C ALA A 250 8.67 0.23 -4.39
N GLY A 251 9.70 0.93 -3.89
CA GLY A 251 11.00 0.38 -3.51
C GLY A 251 10.94 -0.72 -2.43
N ASP A 252 12.11 -1.10 -1.92
CA ASP A 252 12.23 -1.94 -0.70
C ASP A 252 11.65 -1.24 0.56
N VAL A 253 11.40 0.06 0.45
CA VAL A 253 10.74 0.89 1.46
C VAL A 253 9.76 1.85 0.79
N VAL A 254 8.68 2.17 1.50
CA VAL A 254 7.65 3.12 1.06
C VAL A 254 8.26 4.51 0.83
N GLY A 255 7.93 5.12 -0.31
CA GLY A 255 8.41 6.44 -0.73
C GLY A 255 9.87 6.50 -1.18
N GLY A 256 10.43 5.33 -1.53
CA GLY A 256 11.59 5.17 -2.40
C GLY A 256 12.80 6.09 -2.15
N GLY A 257 13.42 6.54 -3.24
CA GLY A 257 14.64 7.33 -3.28
C GLY A 257 14.48 8.79 -2.85
N ALA A 258 13.27 9.36 -2.91
CA ALA A 258 13.00 10.70 -2.36
C ALA A 258 13.01 10.70 -0.82
N GLN A 259 13.01 9.51 -0.18
CA GLN A 259 13.10 9.36 1.27
C GLN A 259 11.98 10.11 1.99
N LEU A 260 10.76 10.07 1.42
CA LEU A 260 9.56 10.76 1.92
C LEU A 260 9.58 12.29 1.80
N CYS A 261 10.56 12.90 1.12
CA CYS A 261 10.77 14.34 1.19
C CYS A 261 10.01 15.17 0.16
N ASP A 262 9.81 14.68 -1.06
CA ASP A 262 9.23 15.52 -2.10
C ASP A 262 8.56 14.70 -3.20
N LEU A 263 7.91 15.40 -4.14
CA LEU A 263 7.48 14.81 -5.41
C LEU A 263 8.68 14.35 -6.22
N ALA A 264 8.49 13.31 -7.03
CA ALA A 264 9.50 12.80 -7.95
C ALA A 264 8.90 12.43 -9.31
N SER A 265 9.78 12.08 -10.24
CA SER A 265 9.41 11.47 -11.53
C SER A 265 9.08 9.98 -11.39
N SER A 266 8.76 9.54 -10.17
CA SER A 266 8.38 8.17 -9.86
C SER A 266 7.23 8.15 -8.85
N GLN A 267 6.43 7.11 -9.01
CA GLN A 267 5.10 6.98 -8.49
C GLN A 267 5.15 6.87 -6.97
N ASP A 268 6.03 6.03 -6.45
CA ASP A 268 6.07 5.73 -5.02
C ASP A 268 6.54 6.91 -4.18
N GLU A 269 7.52 7.68 -4.63
CA GLU A 269 7.92 8.91 -3.95
C GLU A 269 6.83 9.98 -3.93
N SER A 270 6.05 10.07 -5.00
CA SER A 270 5.01 11.10 -5.14
C SER A 270 3.73 10.71 -4.40
N LEU A 271 3.30 9.45 -4.53
CA LEU A 271 2.05 8.94 -3.98
C LEU A 271 1.90 9.18 -2.49
N VAL A 272 2.97 8.94 -1.72
CA VAL A 272 2.98 9.13 -0.27
C VAL A 272 2.72 10.58 0.14
N GLN A 273 3.00 11.55 -0.74
CA GLN A 273 2.72 12.97 -0.49
C GLN A 273 1.24 13.29 -0.64
N PHE A 274 0.54 12.66 -1.59
CA PHE A 274 -0.89 12.87 -1.79
C PHE A 274 -1.76 12.06 -0.81
N TYR A 275 -1.26 10.91 -0.36
CA TYR A 275 -1.86 10.06 0.67
C TYR A 275 -1.19 10.31 2.01
N SER A 276 -1.40 11.50 2.57
CA SER A 276 -0.74 11.99 3.78
C SER A 276 -0.80 11.04 4.99
N GLU A 277 -1.82 10.17 5.06
CA GLU A 277 -1.88 9.13 6.09
C GLU A 277 -0.72 8.14 5.97
N VAL A 278 -0.36 7.72 4.75
CA VAL A 278 0.79 6.84 4.49
C VAL A 278 2.08 7.47 4.98
N LEU A 279 2.32 8.75 4.64
CA LEU A 279 3.46 9.50 5.14
C LEU A 279 3.48 9.56 6.67
N ALA A 280 2.34 9.86 7.30
CA ALA A 280 2.23 9.96 8.75
C ALA A 280 2.50 8.61 9.46
N PHE A 281 2.13 7.48 8.85
CA PHE A 281 2.42 6.15 9.38
C PHE A 281 3.92 5.79 9.40
N ALA A 282 4.78 6.58 8.73
CA ALA A 282 6.23 6.48 8.92
C ALA A 282 6.66 6.70 10.39
N PHE A 283 5.81 7.28 11.24
CA PHE A 283 6.03 7.33 12.69
C PHE A 283 6.35 5.94 13.27
N PHE A 284 5.69 4.88 12.78
CA PHE A 284 5.88 3.51 13.23
C PHE A 284 7.08 2.79 12.59
N ALA A 285 8.06 3.53 12.06
CA ALA A 285 9.30 2.99 11.52
C ALA A 285 10.51 3.48 12.34
N SER A 286 10.94 2.69 13.33
CA SER A 286 12.10 3.00 14.18
C SER A 286 13.38 2.23 13.81
N GLY A 287 13.34 1.36 12.80
CA GLY A 287 14.55 0.69 12.28
C GLY A 287 15.62 1.66 11.74
N LEU A 288 16.79 1.14 11.38
CA LEU A 288 17.94 1.94 10.90
C LEU A 288 17.59 2.86 9.72
N ILE A 289 16.74 2.38 8.81
CA ILE A 289 16.36 3.11 7.60
C ILE A 289 15.27 4.16 7.89
N LYS A 290 14.59 4.08 9.04
CA LYS A 290 13.53 5.01 9.49
C LYS A 290 12.45 5.27 8.43
N ARG A 291 12.09 4.22 7.68
CA ARG A 291 11.04 4.20 6.64
C ARG A 291 10.28 2.88 6.73
N VAL A 292 9.03 2.88 6.28
CA VAL A 292 8.16 1.70 6.31
C VAL A 292 8.69 0.69 5.26
N PRO A 293 8.91 -0.59 5.63
CA PRO A 293 9.36 -1.61 4.69
C PRO A 293 8.25 -2.01 3.71
N THR A 294 8.61 -2.65 2.61
CA THR A 294 7.65 -3.29 1.70
C THR A 294 7.77 -4.84 1.78
N PRO A 295 6.67 -5.58 1.55
CA PRO A 295 5.31 -5.11 1.31
C PRO A 295 4.63 -4.53 2.57
N TRP A 296 3.76 -3.54 2.37
CA TRP A 296 2.99 -2.90 3.44
C TRP A 296 1.64 -2.41 2.94
N VAL A 297 0.62 -2.49 3.79
CA VAL A 297 -0.75 -2.11 3.45
C VAL A 297 -1.32 -1.16 4.48
N LEU A 298 -2.03 -0.12 4.02
CA LEU A 298 -2.86 0.75 4.84
C LEU A 298 -4.33 0.65 4.40
N LEU A 299 -5.15 0.01 5.24
CA LEU A 299 -6.60 -0.02 5.07
C LEU A 299 -7.21 1.29 5.56
N GLY A 300 -8.17 1.81 4.81
CA GLY A 300 -8.85 3.08 5.08
C GLY A 300 -8.16 4.32 4.50
N ALA A 301 -7.09 4.15 3.73
CA ALA A 301 -6.26 5.25 3.23
C ALA A 301 -7.03 6.25 2.38
N ARG A 302 -6.78 7.55 2.60
CA ARG A 302 -7.38 8.68 1.87
C ARG A 302 -6.33 9.58 1.23
N ARG A 303 -6.76 10.25 0.17
CA ARG A 303 -5.99 11.24 -0.57
C ARG A 303 -6.36 12.65 -0.12
N TYR A 304 -5.41 13.40 0.44
CA TYR A 304 -5.64 14.71 1.05
C TYR A 304 -5.25 15.88 0.16
N MET A 305 -4.44 15.63 -0.87
CA MET A 305 -4.02 16.63 -1.85
C MET A 305 -4.59 16.31 -3.24
N GLN A 306 -4.94 17.34 -4.02
CA GLN A 306 -5.83 17.21 -5.17
C GLN A 306 -5.18 16.66 -6.46
N SER A 307 -3.93 16.95 -6.77
CA SER A 307 -3.45 16.84 -8.16
C SER A 307 -2.39 15.76 -8.38
N ILE A 308 -2.77 14.48 -8.27
CA ILE A 308 -1.93 13.36 -8.71
C ILE A 308 -2.40 12.84 -10.07
N GLU A 309 -1.46 12.57 -10.96
CA GLU A 309 -1.72 12.11 -12.33
C GLU A 309 -0.56 11.24 -12.82
N GLY A 310 -0.75 10.57 -13.97
CA GLY A 310 0.27 9.75 -14.63
C GLY A 310 1.62 10.47 -14.74
N GLU A 311 1.67 11.53 -15.53
CA GLU A 311 2.83 12.42 -15.68
C GLU A 311 2.32 13.84 -15.82
N SER A 312 2.84 14.77 -15.00
CA SER A 312 2.44 16.16 -15.10
C SER A 312 3.07 16.84 -16.29
N THR A 313 2.22 17.57 -17.03
CA THR A 313 2.62 18.36 -18.21
C THR A 313 2.77 19.85 -17.89
N LEU A 314 2.52 20.23 -16.63
CA LEU A 314 2.79 21.57 -16.16
C LEU A 314 4.28 21.84 -16.30
N GLY A 315 4.63 23.06 -16.72
CA GLY A 315 6.02 23.45 -16.91
C GLY A 315 6.89 23.28 -15.65
N PRO A 316 8.19 23.55 -15.74
CA PRO A 316 9.09 23.46 -14.60
C PRO A 316 8.52 24.17 -13.35
N PRO A 317 8.58 23.53 -12.17
CA PRO A 317 9.37 22.34 -11.88
C PRO A 317 8.60 21.01 -11.99
N TYR A 318 7.31 21.02 -12.37
CA TYR A 318 6.45 19.83 -12.29
C TYR A 318 6.52 18.90 -13.51
N ASN A 319 7.09 19.35 -14.63
CA ASN A 319 7.12 18.58 -15.87
C ASN A 319 7.82 17.22 -15.64
N GLY A 320 7.12 16.12 -15.89
CA GLY A 320 7.63 14.75 -15.69
C GLY A 320 7.39 14.14 -14.30
N MET A 321 6.79 14.88 -13.37
CA MET A 321 6.49 14.39 -12.02
C MET A 321 5.15 13.63 -11.97
N CYS A 322 4.93 12.77 -10.98
CA CYS A 322 3.62 12.12 -10.78
C CYS A 322 2.69 13.04 -9.98
N GLY A 323 2.16 14.07 -10.65
CA GLY A 323 1.33 15.11 -10.03
C GLY A 323 2.06 16.41 -9.73
N TYR A 324 1.33 17.32 -9.09
CA TYR A 324 1.81 18.66 -8.75
C TYR A 324 1.07 19.24 -7.55
N ILE A 325 1.57 20.35 -7.02
CA ILE A 325 0.90 21.14 -5.97
C ILE A 325 0.36 22.41 -6.62
N PRO A 326 -0.97 22.54 -6.81
CA PRO A 326 -1.57 23.77 -7.32
C PRO A 326 -1.16 24.99 -6.50
N ALA A 327 -1.01 26.14 -7.15
CA ALA A 327 -0.73 27.40 -6.45
C ALA A 327 -1.88 27.85 -5.54
N LEU A 328 -3.10 27.40 -5.80
CA LEU A 328 -4.31 27.66 -5.04
C LEU A 328 -5.09 26.37 -4.84
N ASN A 329 -5.73 26.19 -3.67
CA ASN A 329 -6.66 25.09 -3.40
C ASN A 329 -6.09 23.68 -3.65
N TRP A 330 -4.89 23.39 -3.14
CA TRP A 330 -4.29 22.06 -3.28
C TRP A 330 -4.95 20.97 -2.41
N LEU A 331 -5.88 21.31 -1.52
CA LEU A 331 -6.62 20.33 -0.72
C LEU A 331 -7.59 19.56 -1.60
N ASN A 332 -7.68 18.25 -1.39
CA ASN A 332 -8.69 17.45 -2.04
C ASN A 332 -10.06 17.71 -1.38
N GLU A 333 -10.97 18.41 -2.06
CA GLU A 333 -12.34 18.61 -1.56
C GLU A 333 -13.22 17.35 -1.77
N ASP A 334 -12.85 16.50 -2.72
CA ASP A 334 -13.62 15.32 -3.15
C ASP A 334 -13.16 14.05 -2.46
N ILE A 335 -12.94 14.09 -1.15
CA ILE A 335 -12.54 12.91 -0.35
C ILE A 335 -13.75 11.99 -0.17
N PRO A 336 -13.79 10.80 -0.80
CA PRO A 336 -14.97 9.95 -0.75
C PRO A 336 -15.08 9.30 0.65
N LEU A 337 -16.23 9.46 1.30
CA LEU A 337 -16.39 9.03 2.69
C LEU A 337 -16.70 7.54 2.85
N ASN A 338 -17.32 6.89 1.84
CA ASN A 338 -17.75 5.47 1.79
C ASN A 338 -17.29 4.59 2.98
N PRO A 339 -17.93 4.71 4.16
CA PRO A 339 -17.45 4.02 5.34
C PRO A 339 -18.01 2.60 5.36
N VAL A 340 -17.16 1.64 5.71
CA VAL A 340 -17.51 0.24 5.94
C VAL A 340 -17.29 -0.10 7.41
N LYS A 341 -18.20 -0.90 7.97
CA LYS A 341 -18.03 -1.47 9.30
C LYS A 341 -17.27 -2.78 9.17
N VAL A 342 -16.28 -2.99 10.03
CA VAL A 342 -15.50 -4.22 10.11
C VAL A 342 -15.28 -4.61 11.56
N SER A 343 -15.04 -5.89 11.82
CA SER A 343 -14.54 -6.36 13.10
C SER A 343 -13.01 -6.39 13.10
N VAL A 344 -12.39 -5.81 14.13
CA VAL A 344 -10.93 -5.86 14.36
C VAL A 344 -10.70 -6.18 15.82
N ALA A 345 -9.99 -7.27 16.11
CA ALA A 345 -9.75 -7.73 17.47
C ALA A 345 -11.03 -7.85 18.33
N GLY A 346 -12.16 -8.20 17.70
CA GLY A 346 -13.47 -8.35 18.36
C GLY A 346 -14.25 -7.04 18.54
N GLU A 347 -13.69 -5.88 18.16
CA GLU A 347 -14.38 -4.60 18.20
C GLU A 347 -14.86 -4.18 16.80
N THR A 348 -16.10 -3.70 16.71
CA THR A 348 -16.62 -3.14 15.45
C THR A 348 -16.12 -1.71 15.27
N THR A 349 -15.39 -1.46 14.20
CA THR A 349 -14.90 -0.13 13.83
C THR A 349 -15.31 0.26 12.40
N ARG A 350 -15.07 1.52 12.02
CA ARG A 350 -15.36 2.06 10.69
C ARG A 350 -14.06 2.38 9.96
N LEU A 351 -13.92 1.90 8.73
CA LEU A 351 -12.85 2.31 7.80
C LEU A 351 -13.48 2.91 6.56
N HIS A 352 -12.69 3.66 5.79
CA HIS A 352 -13.05 3.93 4.40
C HIS A 352 -12.84 2.67 3.55
N ALA A 353 -13.72 2.42 2.58
CA ALA A 353 -13.62 1.32 1.64
C ALA A 353 -12.52 1.57 0.59
N ARG A 354 -11.26 1.75 1.03
CA ARG A 354 -10.07 1.97 0.20
C ARG A 354 -8.85 1.45 0.91
N ALA A 355 -7.81 1.08 0.16
CA ALA A 355 -6.52 0.79 0.75
C ALA A 355 -5.38 1.28 -0.13
N PHE A 356 -4.23 1.47 0.50
CA PHE A 356 -2.94 1.71 -0.14
C PHE A 356 -2.08 0.47 0.06
N VAL A 357 -1.50 -0.07 -1.01
CA VAL A 357 -0.71 -1.31 -0.98
C VAL A 357 0.64 -1.05 -1.63
N ALA A 358 1.70 -0.95 -0.81
CA ALA A 358 3.07 -0.78 -1.25
C ALA A 358 3.73 -2.11 -1.52
N ILE A 359 4.16 -2.33 -2.76
CA ILE A 359 4.78 -3.57 -3.19
C ILE A 359 5.92 -3.32 -4.18
N SER A 360 7.09 -3.89 -3.89
CA SER A 360 8.21 -3.93 -4.83
C SER A 360 8.09 -5.07 -5.81
N SER A 361 8.56 -4.85 -7.04
CA SER A 361 8.83 -5.89 -8.03
C SER A 361 10.32 -6.22 -8.05
N SER A 362 10.68 -7.29 -8.73
CA SER A 362 12.06 -7.63 -9.05
C SER A 362 12.73 -6.57 -9.93
N CYS A 363 13.74 -5.88 -9.40
CA CYS A 363 14.52 -4.95 -10.22
C CYS A 363 15.42 -5.70 -11.22
N VAL A 364 15.14 -5.53 -12.51
CA VAL A 364 15.94 -6.14 -13.59
C VAL A 364 17.20 -5.30 -13.87
N ALA A 365 17.06 -3.97 -13.90
CA ALA A 365 18.20 -3.06 -14.12
C ALA A 365 19.19 -3.04 -12.94
N CYS A 366 18.71 -3.14 -11.70
CA CYS A 366 19.57 -3.14 -10.50
C CYS A 366 20.50 -4.36 -10.44
N LYS A 367 20.18 -5.43 -11.16
CA LYS A 367 21.01 -6.64 -11.25
C LYS A 367 22.05 -6.57 -12.38
N GLY A 368 22.14 -5.45 -13.10
CA GLY A 368 23.13 -5.23 -14.17
C GLY A 368 22.96 -6.14 -15.39
N LYS A 369 21.76 -6.73 -15.57
CA LYS A 369 21.52 -7.77 -16.60
C LYS A 369 21.05 -7.22 -17.95
N CYS A 370 20.83 -5.91 -18.04
CA CYS A 370 20.29 -5.24 -19.21
C CYS A 370 20.68 -3.77 -19.19
N GLU A 371 21.04 -3.21 -20.35
CA GLU A 371 21.19 -1.76 -20.49
C GLU A 371 19.84 -1.07 -20.30
N ALA A 372 19.81 0.02 -19.53
CA ALA A 372 18.57 0.73 -19.22
C ALA A 372 17.78 1.10 -20.49
N GLU A 373 18.44 1.62 -21.54
CA GLU A 373 17.75 2.01 -22.76
C GLU A 373 17.14 0.81 -23.50
N THR A 374 17.81 -0.34 -23.50
CA THR A 374 17.27 -1.59 -24.07
C THR A 374 16.06 -2.09 -23.26
N ALA A 375 16.11 -1.99 -21.93
CA ALA A 375 15.02 -2.39 -21.06
C ALA A 375 13.75 -1.57 -21.29
N ARG A 376 13.89 -0.27 -21.59
CA ARG A 376 12.75 0.65 -21.76
C ARG A 376 11.78 0.26 -22.87
N TRP A 377 12.18 -0.58 -23.82
CA TRP A 377 11.32 -1.09 -24.90
C TRP A 377 11.10 -2.61 -24.87
N ASN A 378 11.21 -3.23 -23.69
CA ASN A 378 11.01 -4.67 -23.48
C ASN A 378 12.05 -5.54 -24.23
N GLY A 379 13.26 -5.00 -24.38
CA GLY A 379 14.32 -5.56 -25.21
C GLY A 379 15.23 -6.58 -24.54
N CYS A 380 14.93 -7.02 -23.32
CA CYS A 380 15.84 -7.86 -22.54
C CYS A 380 15.19 -9.14 -22.02
N ASP A 381 15.90 -10.27 -22.15
CA ASP A 381 15.44 -11.57 -21.66
C ASP A 381 15.24 -11.59 -20.14
N ALA A 382 16.16 -10.96 -19.38
CA ALA A 382 16.05 -10.81 -17.93
C ALA A 382 14.73 -10.12 -17.50
N GLN A 383 14.16 -9.33 -18.42
CA GLN A 383 12.78 -8.85 -18.53
C GLN A 383 11.72 -9.82 -18.01
N ARG A 384 11.86 -11.05 -18.52
CA ARG A 384 10.87 -12.13 -18.54
C ARG A 384 11.19 -13.23 -17.53
N ARG A 385 12.34 -13.14 -16.84
CA ARG A 385 12.83 -14.16 -15.88
C ARG A 385 12.55 -13.78 -14.42
N VAL A 386 11.51 -12.99 -14.18
CA VAL A 386 11.08 -12.54 -12.83
C VAL A 386 9.72 -13.09 -12.40
N LEU A 387 9.05 -13.87 -13.26
CA LEU A 387 7.67 -14.35 -13.06
C LEU A 387 7.41 -14.89 -11.66
N ASP A 388 8.20 -15.85 -11.20
CA ASP A 388 7.98 -16.49 -9.90
C ASP A 388 8.17 -15.56 -8.70
N ASP A 389 9.19 -14.69 -8.76
CA ASP A 389 9.47 -13.75 -7.68
C ASP A 389 8.35 -12.71 -7.58
N ASP A 390 7.91 -12.19 -8.72
CA ASP A 390 6.87 -11.17 -8.81
C ASP A 390 5.47 -11.74 -8.49
N LEU A 391 5.15 -12.95 -8.96
CA LEU A 391 3.92 -13.66 -8.54
C LEU A 391 3.88 -13.82 -7.02
N GLY A 392 4.98 -14.28 -6.43
CA GLY A 392 5.06 -14.49 -4.99
C GLY A 392 4.92 -13.19 -4.20
N ARG A 393 5.55 -12.09 -4.64
CA ARG A 393 5.44 -10.76 -4.01
C ARG A 393 4.03 -10.20 -4.10
N PHE A 394 3.43 -10.25 -5.28
CA PHE A 394 2.08 -9.75 -5.50
C PHE A 394 1.05 -10.55 -4.69
N TYR A 395 1.18 -11.88 -4.69
CA TYR A 395 0.35 -12.77 -3.88
C TYR A 395 0.52 -12.50 -2.38
N GLN A 396 1.75 -12.35 -1.90
CA GLN A 396 2.06 -12.06 -0.49
C GLN A 396 1.34 -10.79 0.00
N ALA A 397 1.25 -9.77 -0.85
CA ALA A 397 0.65 -8.49 -0.49
C ALA A 397 -0.87 -8.47 -0.56
N TYR A 398 -1.49 -9.26 -1.45
CA TYR A 398 -2.93 -9.18 -1.65
C TYR A 398 -3.73 -10.35 -1.08
N GLU A 399 -3.10 -11.48 -0.75
CA GLU A 399 -3.81 -12.61 -0.16
C GLU A 399 -4.10 -12.35 1.34
N PRO A 400 -5.37 -12.32 1.76
CA PRO A 400 -5.72 -12.00 3.15
C PRO A 400 -5.11 -12.96 4.19
N SER A 401 -4.89 -14.23 3.82
CA SER A 401 -4.29 -15.24 4.71
C SER A 401 -2.80 -14.98 5.01
N MET A 402 -2.17 -14.02 4.35
CA MET A 402 -0.81 -13.58 4.63
C MET A 402 -0.72 -12.61 5.83
N TYR A 403 -1.86 -12.16 6.37
CA TYR A 403 -1.91 -11.20 7.45
C TYR A 403 -2.36 -11.82 8.77
N ASN A 404 -2.15 -11.07 9.86
CA ASN A 404 -2.65 -11.40 11.19
C ASN A 404 -4.18 -11.65 11.16
N ASP A 405 -4.65 -12.69 11.84
CA ASP A 405 -6.05 -13.12 11.83
C ASP A 405 -7.00 -11.99 12.26
N VAL A 406 -6.58 -11.15 13.21
CA VAL A 406 -7.39 -10.03 13.73
C VAL A 406 -7.76 -8.96 12.70
N VAL A 407 -7.09 -8.94 11.53
CA VAL A 407 -7.35 -7.96 10.46
C VAL A 407 -7.82 -8.59 9.14
N GLN A 408 -7.85 -9.91 9.01
CA GLN A 408 -8.13 -10.52 7.70
C GLN A 408 -9.56 -10.23 7.21
N GLU A 409 -10.54 -10.15 8.12
CA GLU A 409 -11.91 -9.74 7.78
C GLU A 409 -11.95 -8.29 7.29
N ALA A 410 -11.27 -7.38 7.99
CA ALA A 410 -11.17 -5.99 7.59
C ALA A 410 -10.52 -5.85 6.20
N PHE A 411 -9.45 -6.63 5.94
CA PHE A 411 -8.81 -6.68 4.63
C PHE A 411 -9.80 -7.11 3.54
N ARG A 412 -10.45 -8.28 3.69
CA ARG A 412 -11.43 -8.80 2.71
C ARG A 412 -12.61 -7.85 2.47
N THR A 413 -13.02 -7.12 3.50
CA THR A 413 -14.15 -6.18 3.40
C THR A 413 -13.75 -4.91 2.64
N VAL A 414 -12.55 -4.40 2.91
CA VAL A 414 -12.06 -3.14 2.32
C VAL A 414 -11.50 -3.37 0.92
N VAL A 415 -10.80 -4.49 0.70
CA VAL A 415 -10.08 -4.80 -0.54
C VAL A 415 -10.88 -5.82 -1.33
N ARG A 416 -11.57 -5.36 -2.36
CA ARG A 416 -12.30 -6.21 -3.31
C ARG A 416 -11.87 -6.01 -4.75
N ARG A 417 -11.20 -4.90 -5.06
CA ARG A 417 -10.69 -4.58 -6.39
C ARG A 417 -9.23 -4.15 -6.28
N ILE A 418 -8.44 -4.47 -7.30
CA ILE A 418 -7.04 -4.06 -7.35
C ILE A 418 -6.87 -3.03 -8.45
N GLY A 419 -6.54 -1.79 -8.08
CA GLY A 419 -6.19 -0.74 -9.03
C GLY A 419 -4.68 -0.65 -9.17
N THR A 420 -4.17 -0.88 -10.39
CA THR A 420 -2.73 -0.84 -10.67
C THR A 420 -2.47 -0.43 -12.10
N GLY A 421 -1.23 -0.07 -12.41
CA GLY A 421 -0.78 0.21 -13.78
C GLY A 421 0.48 -0.59 -14.09
N PRO A 422 1.61 0.06 -14.43
CA PRO A 422 2.84 -0.61 -14.87
C PRO A 422 3.64 -1.22 -13.70
N TRP A 423 3.01 -1.89 -12.74
CA TRP A 423 3.75 -2.51 -11.65
C TRP A 423 4.75 -3.54 -12.19
N GLY A 424 6.02 -3.40 -11.78
CA GLY A 424 7.14 -4.19 -12.28
C GLY A 424 7.72 -3.72 -13.61
N ALA A 425 7.07 -2.80 -14.31
CA ALA A 425 7.66 -2.00 -15.38
C ALA A 425 8.07 -0.62 -14.83
N GLY A 426 8.27 0.38 -15.70
CA GLY A 426 8.66 1.72 -15.22
C GLY A 426 10.11 1.79 -14.75
N VAL A 427 10.34 2.30 -13.53
CA VAL A 427 11.68 2.42 -12.92
C VAL A 427 12.32 1.05 -12.63
N TRP A 428 11.50 0.02 -12.45
CA TRP A 428 11.96 -1.37 -12.28
C TRP A 428 12.50 -1.99 -13.56
N MET A 429 12.28 -1.31 -14.70
CA MET A 429 12.75 -1.69 -16.02
C MET A 429 12.31 -3.10 -16.41
N GLY A 430 11.15 -3.57 -15.97
CA GLY A 430 10.54 -4.82 -16.44
C GLY A 430 9.83 -4.67 -17.78
N ASP A 431 9.43 -5.82 -18.34
CA ASP A 431 8.71 -5.92 -19.60
C ASP A 431 7.22 -5.67 -19.33
N SER A 432 6.65 -4.58 -19.86
CA SER A 432 5.27 -4.18 -19.54
C SER A 432 4.21 -5.23 -19.86
N GLN A 433 4.44 -6.05 -20.89
CA GLN A 433 3.53 -7.13 -21.26
C GLN A 433 3.65 -8.30 -20.29
N GLN A 434 4.87 -8.70 -19.94
CA GLN A 434 5.12 -9.73 -18.93
C GLN A 434 4.55 -9.32 -17.56
N SER A 435 4.79 -8.07 -17.15
CA SER A 435 4.32 -7.52 -15.89
C SER A 435 2.80 -7.52 -15.80
N PHE A 436 2.09 -7.08 -16.85
CA PHE A 436 0.63 -7.19 -16.90
C PHE A 436 0.15 -8.64 -16.70
N LEU A 437 0.69 -9.60 -17.46
CA LEU A 437 0.25 -11.00 -17.38
C LEU A 437 0.57 -11.62 -16.02
N THR A 438 1.68 -11.23 -15.41
CA THR A 438 2.06 -11.64 -14.06
C THR A 438 1.06 -11.13 -13.02
N VAL A 439 0.69 -9.85 -13.09
CA VAL A 439 -0.31 -9.24 -12.19
C VAL A 439 -1.70 -9.85 -12.41
N TRP A 440 -2.10 -10.08 -13.66
CA TRP A 440 -3.38 -10.71 -13.99
C TRP A 440 -3.46 -12.15 -13.45
N LEU A 441 -2.40 -12.93 -13.65
CA LEU A 441 -2.27 -14.27 -13.12
C LEU A 441 -2.30 -14.25 -11.57
N ALA A 442 -1.48 -13.42 -10.94
CA ALA A 442 -1.44 -13.30 -9.47
C ALA A 442 -2.83 -12.94 -8.91
N THR A 443 -3.51 -11.97 -9.51
CA THR A 443 -4.85 -11.53 -9.09
C THR A 443 -5.86 -12.67 -9.19
N SER A 444 -5.80 -13.46 -10.25
CA SER A 444 -6.68 -14.61 -10.44
C SER A 444 -6.53 -15.64 -9.31
N LEU A 445 -5.33 -15.78 -8.73
CA LEU A 445 -5.04 -16.74 -7.65
C LEU A 445 -5.52 -16.28 -6.26
N LEU A 446 -5.94 -15.03 -6.11
CA LEU A 446 -6.34 -14.44 -4.83
C LEU A 446 -7.76 -14.83 -4.42
N ASN A 447 -8.00 -14.92 -3.12
CA ASN A 447 -9.34 -15.12 -2.58
C ASN A 447 -10.06 -13.79 -2.31
N GLY A 448 -11.30 -13.66 -2.80
CA GLY A 448 -12.19 -12.55 -2.45
C GLY A 448 -11.92 -11.24 -3.22
N ILE A 449 -11.13 -11.30 -4.30
CA ILE A 449 -10.95 -10.19 -5.23
C ILE A 449 -11.95 -10.35 -6.37
N ASP A 450 -12.79 -9.35 -6.56
CA ASP A 450 -13.82 -9.33 -7.60
C ASP A 450 -13.19 -9.13 -8.99
N THR A 451 -12.19 -8.24 -9.11
CA THR A 451 -11.56 -7.91 -10.39
C THR A 451 -10.24 -7.15 -10.23
N LEU A 452 -9.40 -7.27 -11.25
CA LEU A 452 -8.26 -6.38 -11.51
C LEU A 452 -8.73 -5.21 -12.38
N ASP A 453 -8.43 -3.99 -11.96
CA ASP A 453 -8.58 -2.77 -12.74
C ASP A 453 -7.18 -2.30 -13.16
N TYR A 454 -6.80 -2.59 -14.40
CA TYR A 454 -5.47 -2.30 -14.94
C TYR A 454 -5.47 -1.01 -15.76
N TYR A 455 -4.66 -0.03 -15.36
CA TYR A 455 -4.63 1.29 -15.96
C TYR A 455 -3.42 1.44 -16.88
N VAL A 456 -3.69 1.69 -18.16
CA VAL A 456 -2.68 1.90 -19.21
C VAL A 456 -2.51 3.40 -19.44
N TYR A 457 -1.31 3.93 -19.22
CA TYR A 457 -1.01 5.34 -19.40
C TYR A 457 -0.23 5.58 -20.70
N ASP A 458 -0.65 6.56 -21.50
CA ASP A 458 0.22 7.09 -22.56
C ASP A 458 1.40 7.87 -21.98
N ARG A 459 1.19 8.51 -20.83
CA ARG A 459 2.18 9.24 -20.06
C ARG A 459 2.11 8.84 -18.59
N PHE A 460 3.09 8.06 -18.18
CA PHE A 460 3.34 7.71 -16.80
C PHE A 460 4.69 8.31 -16.42
N CYS A 461 4.78 8.93 -15.26
CA CYS A 461 5.97 9.60 -14.77
C CYS A 461 7.18 8.65 -14.76
N GLU A 462 6.95 7.38 -14.45
CA GLU A 462 7.94 6.33 -14.61
C GLU A 462 7.94 5.80 -16.05
N ASN A 463 9.01 6.10 -16.79
CA ASN A 463 9.25 5.55 -18.13
C ASN A 463 8.07 5.74 -19.10
N ALA A 464 7.72 7.00 -19.36
CA ALA A 464 6.66 7.39 -20.28
C ALA A 464 6.74 6.60 -21.60
N GLY A 465 5.58 6.12 -22.07
CA GLY A 465 5.43 5.37 -23.32
C GLY A 465 5.69 3.86 -23.24
N ASN A 466 6.36 3.31 -22.22
CA ASN A 466 6.64 1.87 -22.15
C ASN A 466 5.36 1.01 -22.09
N GLN A 467 4.31 1.52 -21.46
CA GLN A 467 3.00 0.86 -21.44
C GLN A 467 2.31 0.83 -22.79
N CYS A 468 2.72 1.66 -23.77
CA CYS A 468 2.12 1.65 -25.10
C CYS A 468 2.28 0.29 -25.80
N TYR A 469 3.29 -0.50 -25.44
CA TYR A 469 3.52 -1.83 -26.02
C TYR A 469 2.40 -2.83 -25.71
N VAL A 470 1.54 -2.60 -24.71
CA VAL A 470 0.40 -3.50 -24.42
C VAL A 470 -0.80 -3.30 -25.37
N LEU A 471 -0.78 -2.30 -26.26
CA LEU A 471 -1.95 -1.86 -27.04
C LEU A 471 -2.07 -2.51 -28.43
N GLY A 472 -1.17 -3.41 -28.80
CA GLY A 472 -1.05 -3.92 -30.17
C GLY A 472 -0.60 -2.85 -31.17
N ARG A 473 -0.36 -3.22 -32.43
CA ARG A 473 0.46 -2.40 -33.35
C ARG A 473 -0.08 -0.98 -33.56
N ALA A 474 -1.37 -0.86 -33.89
CA ALA A 474 -1.99 0.42 -34.19
C ALA A 474 -2.12 1.32 -32.95
N GLY A 475 -2.57 0.76 -31.83
CA GLY A 475 -2.70 1.47 -30.56
C GLY A 475 -1.35 1.91 -30.01
N CYS A 476 -0.34 1.04 -30.07
CA CYS A 476 1.03 1.30 -29.64
C CYS A 476 1.67 2.46 -30.41
N ASN A 477 1.63 2.43 -31.75
CA ASN A 477 2.16 3.51 -32.59
C ASN A 477 1.54 4.87 -32.24
N THR A 478 0.22 4.89 -32.08
CA THR A 478 -0.53 6.11 -31.72
C THR A 478 -0.13 6.60 -30.33
N CYS A 479 -0.06 5.69 -29.35
CA CYS A 479 0.30 5.99 -27.97
C CYS A 479 1.74 6.53 -27.86
N ILE A 480 2.73 5.88 -28.49
CA ILE A 480 4.13 6.33 -28.50
C ILE A 480 4.23 7.76 -29.06
N SER A 481 3.58 8.05 -30.19
CA SER A 481 3.63 9.39 -30.80
C SER A 481 3.12 10.51 -29.87
N LYS A 482 2.27 10.17 -28.90
CA LYS A 482 1.68 11.12 -27.93
C LYS A 482 2.37 11.10 -26.57
N SER A 483 3.07 10.03 -26.26
CA SER A 483 3.81 9.85 -25.00
C SER A 483 4.96 10.84 -24.80
N ARG A 484 5.44 11.48 -25.88
CA ARG A 484 6.68 12.28 -25.91
C ARG A 484 7.95 11.49 -25.54
N SER A 485 7.85 10.17 -25.51
CA SER A 485 9.00 9.29 -25.32
C SER A 485 9.78 9.12 -26.61
N SER A 486 11.07 8.79 -26.48
CA SER A 486 11.95 8.41 -27.59
C SER A 486 11.83 6.93 -27.98
N LEU A 487 10.77 6.24 -27.55
CA LEU A 487 10.65 4.80 -27.71
C LEU A 487 10.40 4.41 -29.17
N PRO A 488 11.03 3.32 -29.66
CA PRO A 488 10.94 2.93 -31.05
C PRO A 488 9.61 2.22 -31.36
N SER A 489 8.80 2.81 -32.23
CA SER A 489 7.53 2.22 -32.67
C SER A 489 7.70 0.92 -33.48
N SER A 490 8.91 0.62 -33.98
CA SER A 490 9.24 -0.65 -34.62
C SER A 490 9.08 -1.86 -33.69
N HIS A 491 9.13 -1.64 -32.37
CA HIS A 491 8.94 -2.68 -31.36
C HIS A 491 7.47 -2.92 -30.98
N CYS A 492 6.53 -2.18 -31.57
CA CYS A 492 5.11 -2.44 -31.37
C CYS A 492 4.73 -3.82 -31.90
N GLY A 493 4.31 -4.70 -30.99
CA GLY A 493 3.81 -6.05 -31.30
C GLY A 493 2.47 -6.01 -32.02
N ASN A 494 2.08 -7.12 -32.64
CA ASN A 494 0.79 -7.21 -33.34
C ASN A 494 -0.38 -7.36 -32.36
N GLN A 495 -0.18 -8.15 -31.31
CA GLN A 495 -1.21 -8.49 -30.33
C GLN A 495 -1.33 -7.42 -29.24
N SER A 496 -2.57 -7.16 -28.84
CA SER A 496 -2.92 -6.27 -27.73
C SER A 496 -3.26 -7.05 -26.46
N ILE A 497 -3.33 -6.33 -25.35
CA ILE A 497 -3.78 -6.82 -24.04
C ILE A 497 -5.15 -7.49 -24.14
N HIS A 498 -6.06 -6.94 -24.96
CA HIS A 498 -7.39 -7.50 -25.17
C HIS A 498 -7.34 -8.82 -25.95
N ASP A 499 -6.45 -8.94 -26.93
CA ASP A 499 -6.31 -10.18 -27.72
C ASP A 499 -5.85 -11.34 -26.83
N VAL A 500 -4.83 -11.09 -26.00
CA VAL A 500 -4.29 -12.09 -25.06
C VAL A 500 -5.31 -12.42 -23.97
N MET A 501 -6.01 -11.42 -23.43
CA MET A 501 -7.08 -11.65 -22.45
C MET A 501 -8.21 -12.51 -23.02
N ASN A 502 -8.65 -12.22 -24.25
CA ASN A 502 -9.68 -13.00 -24.92
C ASN A 502 -9.21 -14.43 -25.22
N HIS A 503 -7.94 -14.60 -25.59
CA HIS A 503 -7.36 -15.92 -25.86
C HIS A 503 -7.34 -16.81 -24.63
N PHE A 504 -6.91 -16.27 -23.48
CA PHE A 504 -6.82 -17.03 -22.23
C PHE A 504 -8.09 -16.96 -21.37
N ALA A 505 -9.16 -16.30 -21.84
CA ALA A 505 -10.39 -16.17 -21.08
C ALA A 505 -10.98 -17.54 -20.70
N GLY A 506 -11.19 -17.74 -19.40
CA GLY A 506 -11.77 -18.97 -18.85
C GLY A 506 -10.84 -20.18 -18.81
N PHE A 507 -9.60 -20.06 -19.28
CA PHE A 507 -8.59 -21.11 -19.12
C PHE A 507 -8.14 -21.23 -17.64
N PRO A 508 -7.71 -22.43 -17.23
CA PRO A 508 -6.98 -22.61 -15.98
C PRO A 508 -5.71 -21.73 -15.91
N ALA A 509 -5.38 -21.28 -14.71
CA ALA A 509 -4.27 -20.36 -14.47
C ALA A 509 -2.90 -20.99 -14.74
N ASP A 510 -2.77 -22.30 -14.55
CA ASP A 510 -1.56 -23.08 -14.88
C ASP A 510 -1.17 -22.98 -16.36
N ILE A 511 -2.14 -22.93 -17.28
CA ILE A 511 -1.88 -22.80 -18.72
C ILE A 511 -1.14 -21.49 -19.03
N LEU A 512 -1.62 -20.35 -18.48
CA LEU A 512 -0.93 -19.07 -18.67
C LEU A 512 0.44 -19.08 -17.98
N TYR A 513 0.52 -19.61 -16.76
CA TYR A 513 1.78 -19.73 -16.03
C TYR A 513 2.84 -20.52 -16.80
N GLU A 514 2.49 -21.70 -17.34
CA GLU A 514 3.40 -22.55 -18.09
C GLU A 514 3.93 -21.83 -19.35
N ASN A 515 3.04 -21.17 -20.09
CA ASN A 515 3.42 -20.40 -21.27
C ASN A 515 4.35 -19.23 -20.91
N LEU A 516 4.06 -18.48 -19.83
CA LEU A 516 4.92 -17.39 -19.36
C LEU A 516 6.28 -17.88 -18.87
N SER A 517 6.32 -19.03 -18.18
CA SER A 517 7.57 -19.59 -17.66
C SER A 517 8.54 -20.03 -18.76
N ARG A 518 8.02 -20.31 -19.96
CA ARG A 518 8.77 -20.79 -21.13
C ARG A 518 8.86 -19.76 -22.25
N VAL A 519 8.34 -18.55 -22.05
CA VAL A 519 8.35 -17.52 -23.11
C VAL A 519 9.79 -17.23 -23.53
N ASP A 520 10.04 -17.21 -24.84
CA ASP A 520 11.35 -16.89 -25.39
C ASP A 520 11.73 -15.44 -25.10
N GLY A 521 13.02 -15.15 -25.23
CA GLY A 521 13.56 -13.80 -25.13
C GLY A 521 13.17 -12.89 -26.31
N PRO A 522 13.62 -11.62 -26.29
CA PRO A 522 13.52 -10.69 -27.43
C PRO A 522 14.13 -11.30 -28.72
N PRO A 523 13.75 -10.83 -29.93
CA PRO A 523 13.21 -9.49 -30.22
C PRO A 523 11.68 -9.38 -30.25
N LEU A 524 10.95 -10.50 -30.25
CA LEU A 524 9.48 -10.47 -30.32
C LEU A 524 8.87 -10.07 -28.98
N GLN A 525 7.72 -9.40 -29.04
CA GLN A 525 6.93 -9.03 -27.86
C GLN A 525 6.28 -10.27 -27.23
N VAL A 526 6.10 -10.27 -25.92
CA VAL A 526 5.55 -11.41 -25.15
C VAL A 526 4.17 -11.82 -25.68
N PHE A 527 3.27 -10.87 -25.92
CA PHE A 527 1.93 -11.14 -26.44
C PHE A 527 1.97 -11.82 -27.82
N ASP A 528 2.89 -11.42 -28.70
CA ASP A 528 3.06 -12.05 -30.01
C ASP A 528 3.57 -13.49 -29.89
N LEU A 529 4.50 -13.75 -28.96
CA LEU A 529 5.04 -15.08 -28.70
C LEU A 529 3.95 -16.03 -28.16
N LEU A 530 3.12 -15.56 -27.23
CA LEU A 530 2.04 -16.36 -26.65
C LEU A 530 0.96 -16.70 -27.67
N MET A 531 0.62 -15.78 -28.57
CA MET A 531 -0.41 -15.98 -29.60
C MET A 531 0.10 -16.69 -30.85
N GLY A 532 1.41 -16.62 -31.12
CA GLY A 532 2.08 -17.27 -32.24
C GLY A 532 2.54 -18.70 -31.95
N ALA A 533 2.67 -19.07 -30.67
CA ALA A 533 2.85 -20.45 -30.25
C ALA A 533 1.63 -21.26 -30.70
N ARG A 534 1.76 -21.93 -31.85
CA ARG A 534 0.75 -22.87 -32.36
C ARG A 534 0.28 -23.73 -31.20
N ASN A 535 -1.04 -23.78 -30.99
CA ASN A 535 -1.69 -24.67 -30.01
C ASN A 535 -0.88 -25.97 -29.93
N PRO A 536 -0.38 -26.38 -28.75
CA PRO A 536 0.26 -27.68 -28.62
C PRO A 536 -0.72 -28.65 -29.22
N THR A 537 -0.30 -29.28 -30.32
CA THR A 537 -1.14 -30.15 -31.12
C THR A 537 -1.81 -31.06 -30.12
N THR A 538 -3.12 -30.90 -29.94
CA THR A 538 -3.93 -31.79 -29.14
C THR A 538 -3.73 -33.11 -29.84
N THR A 539 -2.75 -33.85 -29.36
CA THR A 539 -2.51 -35.22 -29.76
C THR A 539 -3.65 -35.90 -29.06
N THR A 540 -4.80 -35.86 -29.74
CA THR A 540 -5.95 -36.65 -29.43
C THR A 540 -5.45 -38.06 -29.61
N THR A 541 -4.84 -38.61 -28.56
CA THR A 541 -4.67 -40.05 -28.42
C THR A 541 -6.09 -40.56 -28.37
N THR A 542 -6.61 -40.90 -29.54
CA THR A 542 -7.86 -41.62 -29.72
C THR A 542 -7.62 -43.00 -29.13
N THR A 543 -7.65 -43.09 -27.80
CA THR A 543 -7.80 -44.37 -27.13
C THR A 543 -9.22 -44.81 -27.47
N SER A 544 -9.31 -45.65 -28.49
CA SER A 544 -10.49 -46.43 -28.82
C SER A 544 -10.91 -47.19 -27.55
N MET A 545 -11.86 -46.62 -26.80
CA MET A 545 -12.67 -47.39 -25.87
C MET A 545 -13.77 -48.04 -26.69
N THR A 546 -13.53 -49.28 -27.09
CA THR A 546 -14.59 -50.20 -27.49
C THR A 546 -15.60 -50.29 -26.35
N HIS A 547 -16.85 -49.97 -26.66
CA HIS A 547 -18.02 -50.14 -25.81
C HIS A 547 -18.10 -51.58 -25.25
N GLY A 548 -17.86 -51.71 -23.94
CA GLY A 548 -18.32 -52.83 -23.13
C GLY A 548 -19.49 -52.35 -22.26
N THR A 549 -20.71 -52.49 -22.77
CA THR A 549 -21.94 -52.33 -21.98
C THR A 549 -22.07 -53.49 -21.01
N THR A 550 -21.94 -53.25 -19.71
CA THR A 550 -22.69 -53.90 -18.60
C THR A 550 -22.08 -53.46 -17.25
N ALA A 551 -22.95 -53.30 -16.24
CA ALA A 551 -22.62 -53.09 -14.81
C ALA A 551 -22.49 -51.65 -14.26
N TRP A 552 -23.36 -50.71 -14.66
CA TRP A 552 -23.52 -49.43 -13.93
C TRP A 552 -24.91 -49.16 -13.33
N GLU A 553 -25.94 -49.95 -13.68
CA GLU A 553 -27.29 -49.78 -13.12
C GLU A 553 -27.51 -50.46 -11.75
N GLY A 554 -26.56 -51.27 -11.27
CA GLY A 554 -26.67 -51.93 -9.95
C GLY A 554 -26.20 -51.11 -8.75
N PHE A 555 -25.33 -50.11 -8.97
CA PHE A 555 -24.70 -49.35 -7.87
C PHE A 555 -25.54 -48.17 -7.39
N VAL A 556 -26.34 -47.56 -8.27
CA VAL A 556 -27.16 -46.38 -7.93
C VAL A 556 -28.35 -46.77 -7.03
N THR A 557 -28.88 -47.98 -7.19
CA THR A 557 -30.04 -48.47 -6.43
C THR A 557 -29.67 -48.86 -4.99
N LEU A 558 -28.46 -49.39 -4.76
CA LEU A 558 -27.98 -49.76 -3.43
C LEU A 558 -27.62 -48.56 -2.55
N ALA A 559 -27.05 -47.49 -3.14
CA ALA A 559 -26.71 -46.27 -2.42
C ALA A 559 -27.97 -45.49 -1.98
N ALA A 560 -29.02 -45.47 -2.81
CA ALA A 560 -30.28 -44.81 -2.47
C ALA A 560 -31.03 -45.53 -1.33
N VAL A 561 -31.00 -46.87 -1.30
CA VAL A 561 -31.62 -47.66 -0.24
C VAL A 561 -30.86 -47.54 1.08
N ALA A 562 -29.52 -47.50 1.04
CA ALA A 562 -28.70 -47.28 2.24
C ALA A 562 -28.92 -45.89 2.84
N LEU A 563 -29.07 -44.85 2.01
CA LEU A 563 -29.35 -43.48 2.48
C LEU A 563 -30.76 -43.35 3.08
N ALA A 564 -31.75 -44.02 2.50
CA ALA A 564 -33.12 -44.06 3.02
C ALA A 564 -33.21 -44.78 4.39
N LEU A 565 -32.48 -45.88 4.57
CA LEU A 565 -32.39 -46.60 5.85
C LEU A 565 -31.67 -45.78 6.93
N LEU A 566 -30.63 -45.04 6.55
CA LEU A 566 -29.91 -44.15 7.48
C LEU A 566 -30.82 -43.00 7.97
N LEU A 567 -31.63 -42.43 7.08
CA LEU A 567 -32.57 -41.35 7.43
C LEU A 567 -33.73 -41.86 8.32
N LEU A 568 -34.19 -43.09 8.12
CA LEU A 568 -35.18 -43.73 8.99
C LEU A 568 -34.64 -44.02 10.40
N LEU A 569 -33.35 -44.39 10.52
CA LEU A 569 -32.70 -44.60 11.82
C LEU A 569 -32.48 -43.29 12.59
N VAL A 570 -32.15 -42.20 11.90
CA VAL A 570 -32.00 -40.87 12.52
C VAL A 570 -33.35 -40.31 12.96
N ALA A 571 -34.42 -40.56 12.20
CA ALA A 571 -35.77 -40.13 12.57
C ALA A 571 -36.32 -40.88 13.80
N ALA A 572 -35.93 -42.15 14.01
CA ALA A 572 -36.32 -42.93 15.19
C ALA A 572 -35.57 -42.51 16.48
N ALA A 573 -34.41 -41.87 16.36
CA ALA A 573 -33.59 -41.45 17.50
C ALA A 573 -34.03 -40.11 18.14
N PHE A 574 -34.91 -39.35 17.48
CA PHE A 574 -35.39 -38.06 17.97
C PHE A 574 -36.91 -38.08 18.22
N SER A 575 -37.32 -38.75 19.30
CA SER A 575 -38.64 -38.55 19.91
C SER A 575 -38.48 -37.98 21.32
N PRO A 576 -39.20 -36.90 21.71
CA PRO A 576 -38.85 -36.14 22.90
C PRO A 576 -39.57 -36.67 24.14
N VAL A 577 -38.80 -37.10 25.15
CA VAL A 577 -39.31 -37.25 26.52
C VAL A 577 -38.81 -36.08 27.38
N ARG A 578 -39.79 -35.33 27.85
CA ARG A 578 -39.75 -34.21 28.79
C ARG A 578 -39.41 -34.68 30.22
N LYS A 579 -38.48 -33.97 30.89
CA LYS A 579 -38.57 -33.36 32.25
C LYS A 579 -37.32 -33.57 33.12
N LEU A 580 -36.86 -32.45 33.69
CA LEU A 580 -36.75 -32.13 35.13
C LEU A 580 -35.39 -31.53 35.53
N ALA A 581 -35.51 -30.51 36.37
CA ALA A 581 -34.51 -29.59 36.89
C ALA A 581 -33.45 -30.23 37.79
N LEU A 582 -32.29 -29.57 37.92
CA LEU A 582 -31.75 -29.18 39.23
C LEU A 582 -30.49 -28.29 39.12
N ARG A 583 -30.45 -27.31 40.03
CA ARG A 583 -29.31 -26.47 40.42
C ARG A 583 -28.06 -27.32 40.73
N LEU A 584 -26.86 -26.77 40.53
CA LEU A 584 -25.80 -26.64 41.56
C LEU A 584 -24.57 -25.86 41.05
N ARG A 585 -23.82 -25.35 42.02
CA ARG A 585 -22.73 -24.34 42.06
C ARG A 585 -21.46 -24.68 41.23
N PRO A 586 -20.58 -23.69 40.98
CA PRO A 586 -19.22 -23.95 40.48
C PRO A 586 -18.27 -24.33 41.63
N PRO A 587 -17.22 -25.13 41.39
CA PRO A 587 -16.08 -25.21 42.29
C PRO A 587 -15.00 -24.20 41.91
N GLN A 588 -14.40 -23.63 42.97
CA GLN A 588 -13.16 -22.88 42.95
C GLN A 588 -11.95 -23.80 42.73
N ALA A 589 -10.91 -23.19 42.15
CA ALA A 589 -9.48 -23.32 42.45
C ALA A 589 -8.84 -24.71 42.61
N GLU A 590 -7.78 -24.94 41.84
CA GLU A 590 -6.58 -25.56 42.42
C GLU A 590 -5.29 -25.05 41.77
N LEU A 591 -4.36 -24.68 42.65
CA LEU A 591 -2.96 -24.34 42.43
C LEU A 591 -2.14 -25.63 42.25
N ALA A 592 -1.21 -25.62 41.30
CA ALA A 592 0.14 -26.20 41.38
C ALA A 592 0.85 -25.77 40.07
N GLY A 593 1.95 -25.03 40.07
CA GLY A 593 3.18 -25.33 40.79
C GLY A 593 4.04 -26.18 39.86
N LEU A 594 5.10 -25.58 39.28
CA LEU A 594 6.40 -26.23 39.06
C LEU A 594 7.44 -25.18 38.64
N SER A 595 8.44 -25.09 39.50
CA SER A 595 9.73 -24.43 39.35
C SER A 595 10.68 -25.37 38.60
N GLU A 596 11.56 -24.83 37.75
CA GLU A 596 12.99 -25.22 37.57
C GLU A 596 13.56 -24.42 36.38
N THR A 597 14.39 -23.39 36.63
CA THR A 597 15.87 -23.37 36.70
C THR A 597 16.62 -23.37 35.36
N SER A 598 17.33 -22.24 35.18
CA SER A 598 18.67 -22.09 34.58
C SER A 598 18.87 -22.27 33.08
N SER A 599 19.34 -21.20 32.43
CA SER A 599 20.61 -21.24 31.69
C SER A 599 21.13 -19.83 31.42
N THR A 600 22.37 -19.62 31.87
CA THR A 600 23.23 -18.44 31.76
C THR A 600 23.96 -18.32 30.42
N ARG A 601 24.52 -17.11 30.19
CA ARG A 601 25.55 -16.68 29.20
C ARG A 601 24.97 -16.19 27.86
N SER A 602 25.44 -15.11 27.23
CA SER A 602 26.72 -14.41 27.38
C SER A 602 26.57 -12.95 26.93
N ALA A 603 27.01 -12.01 27.77
CA ALA A 603 27.24 -10.62 27.39
C ALA A 603 28.59 -10.51 26.65
N LYS A 604 28.62 -9.78 25.52
CA LYS A 604 29.85 -9.25 24.94
C LYS A 604 29.83 -7.73 25.06
N ARG A 605 30.73 -7.22 25.91
CA ARG A 605 31.26 -5.86 25.89
C ARG A 605 32.16 -5.72 24.66
N TYR A 606 32.04 -4.62 23.94
CA TYR A 606 33.18 -3.96 23.30
C TYR A 606 33.05 -2.44 23.48
N MET A 607 34.21 -1.82 23.73
CA MET A 607 34.46 -0.43 24.08
C MET A 607 34.44 0.51 22.85
N PRO A 608 34.45 1.84 23.05
CA PRO A 608 34.17 2.85 22.03
C PRO A 608 35.42 3.25 21.25
N LEU A 609 35.25 3.66 19.99
CA LEU A 609 36.27 4.37 19.21
C LEU A 609 35.71 5.70 18.70
N GLU A 610 36.31 6.73 19.27
CA GLU A 610 36.76 8.02 18.74
C GLU A 610 36.11 8.68 17.50
N ASP A 611 35.83 9.96 17.73
CA ASP A 611 35.57 11.08 16.83
C ASP A 611 36.68 11.28 15.78
N PRO A 612 36.38 11.78 14.57
CA PRO A 612 37.07 13.01 14.22
C PRO A 612 36.20 14.07 13.57
N ALA A 613 36.35 15.27 14.13
CA ALA A 613 35.96 16.55 13.60
C ALA A 613 36.63 16.91 12.27
N SER A 614 35.88 17.70 11.49
CA SER A 614 36.32 18.84 10.68
C SER A 614 37.29 18.60 9.51
N LYS A 615 36.79 18.86 8.29
CA LYS A 615 37.52 19.69 7.31
C LYS A 615 36.52 20.31 6.33
N ALA A 616 36.30 21.62 6.51
CA ALA A 616 35.66 22.48 5.55
C ALA A 616 36.66 22.81 4.43
N VAL A 617 36.24 22.70 3.17
CA VAL A 617 36.91 23.32 2.03
C VAL A 617 35.86 24.09 1.24
N SER A 618 36.08 25.40 1.15
CA SER A 618 35.36 26.32 0.29
C SER A 618 35.69 26.03 -1.18
N ALA A 619 34.67 25.97 -2.03
CA ALA A 619 34.85 26.13 -3.46
C ALA A 619 33.79 27.10 -4.00
N THR A 620 34.29 28.15 -4.62
CA THR A 620 33.63 29.26 -5.28
C THR A 620 32.82 28.80 -6.49
N ALA A 621 31.74 29.53 -6.75
CA ALA A 621 30.90 29.39 -7.93
C ALA A 621 31.68 29.73 -9.21
N ASP A 622 31.49 28.91 -10.25
CA ASP A 622 31.38 29.38 -11.62
C ASP A 622 30.61 28.35 -12.49
N SER A 623 29.89 28.92 -13.44
CA SER A 623 28.89 28.37 -14.37
C SER A 623 29.25 27.05 -15.09
N CYS A 624 28.27 26.14 -15.21
CA CYS A 624 28.22 25.19 -16.33
C CYS A 624 26.79 24.70 -16.63
N GLU A 625 26.55 24.50 -17.92
CA GLU A 625 25.30 24.26 -18.63
C GLU A 625 24.55 22.97 -18.24
N ILE A 626 23.25 23.01 -18.49
CA ILE A 626 22.27 21.96 -18.22
C ILE A 626 22.40 20.84 -19.25
N THR A 627 22.88 19.68 -18.81
CA THR A 627 22.65 18.38 -19.46
C THR A 627 22.24 17.35 -18.40
N GLY A 628 21.16 16.62 -18.68
CA GLY A 628 20.40 15.82 -17.72
C GLY A 628 21.16 14.65 -17.10
N CYS A 629 21.00 14.49 -15.79
CA CYS A 629 21.48 13.33 -15.03
C CYS A 629 20.30 12.40 -14.69
N LEU A 630 20.19 11.30 -15.44
CA LEU A 630 19.70 10.03 -14.93
C LEU A 630 20.95 9.27 -14.45
N GLN A 631 21.29 9.39 -13.17
CA GLN A 631 22.28 8.53 -12.53
C GLN A 631 21.63 7.87 -11.31
N CYS A 632 21.31 6.58 -11.46
CA CYS A 632 21.07 5.70 -10.33
C CYS A 632 22.36 5.60 -9.49
N PRO A 633 22.30 5.62 -8.15
CA PRO A 633 23.48 5.39 -7.34
C PRO A 633 23.85 3.91 -7.41
N THR A 634 24.92 3.58 -8.12
CA THR A 634 25.60 2.29 -7.98
C THR A 634 26.28 2.26 -6.61
N GLY A 635 25.66 1.58 -5.65
CA GLY A 635 26.30 1.25 -4.38
C GLY A 635 27.49 0.32 -4.63
N ARG A 636 28.71 0.84 -4.51
CA ARG A 636 29.91 0.02 -4.31
C ARG A 636 29.98 -0.31 -2.82
N GLU A 637 29.76 -1.57 -2.49
CA GLU A 637 30.24 -2.17 -1.25
C GLU A 637 31.77 -2.12 -1.26
N THR A 638 32.35 -1.35 -0.34
CA THR A 638 33.72 -1.60 0.12
C THR A 638 33.62 -2.32 1.46
N SER A 639 33.91 -3.62 1.40
CA SER A 639 34.37 -4.41 2.53
C SER A 639 35.64 -3.78 3.12
N GLN A 640 35.61 -3.37 4.38
CA GLN A 640 36.65 -3.56 5.41
C GLN A 640 36.45 -2.58 6.58
N LEU A 641 36.46 -3.17 7.79
CA LEU A 641 36.43 -2.62 9.15
C LEU A 641 35.05 -2.22 9.73
#